data_AF-A0AA86S6M5-F1
#
_entry.id   AF-A0AA86S6M5-F1
#
_cell.length_a   1.000
_cell.length_b   1.000
_cell.length_c   1.000
_cell.angle_alpha   90.00
_cell.angle_beta   90.00
_cell.angle_gamma   90.00
#
_symmetry.space_group_name_H-M   'P 1'
#
loop_
_entity.id
_entity.type
_entity.pdbx_description
1 polymer ?
#
loop_
_entity_poly.entity_id
_entity_poly.type
_entity_poly.pdbx_seq_one_letter_code
_entity_poly.pdbx_strand_id
1 'polypeptide(L)'
;MMSLVKYSAWPLSNPASSSHIPRPQLCTIPSIHNVQHNTKPFLSSLKPLHISSTENFALPAKLSRRVTECQAYEADRSRPLELNIELSGEQAGIEATQRLKIGLYFATWWALNVVFNIYNKKVLNAFPYPWLISTLSLAAGSLLMLISWATRVADVPKVNLEFWKALIPVAVAHTIGHVAATVSMSKVAVSFTHIIKSGEPAFSVLVSRFLLGEAFPVSVYLSLVPIIGGCALAAVTELNFNMIGFMGAMISNLAFVFRNIFSKKGMKGMSVSGMNYYACLSILSLLILTPFAIAVEGPKLWAAGWQTALSQIGPNFVWWVAAQSVFYHFYNQVSYMSLDQISPLTFSIGNTMKRISVIVSSILIFHTPIQPVNAIGAAIAILGTFLYSQILLYIYICFRGVCAFQEELVMEIILLLLICSLTPISQGLDRSPPFLFGTASSSYQYEGAYISDGKGLSNWDVFSHITGSISDGSNGDVAVDQYHRYLEDIDLMEAMKVNSYRFSISWARVLPHGRFGEVNLAGINYYNRLIDALLLKGIQPFVTLFHFDIPQELEDRYGGWLSPQSQEDFQFFADICFKSFGDRVKYWVTFNEPNYLVPLAYRGGRFPPCRCSSNFGDCSEGDSEKEPFVAAHNMILSHAAAVGIYRNKYQTEQGGKIGIALHCDSFEPLSNSTEDKLATERALSFNINWILDPILFGEYPKEMKMILGTNLPKFSSYEKAKLRRGLDFIGVNHYASYYVRDCISSTCEHGKGVSRTEGLYEQTALKNGVPIGDLTPFDWLNVYPQGMKKTLIYLKDTYNNTPMFITENGYGILYDPDVTEEEYLNDYKRIQYMSGHFENLMAAIREGADVRGYFAWSLLDNFEWKFGFSVRFGLHSVDHATKKRTPKLSATWYKNLIEKYTNDSIMSKQDRENRNWNKQFKAKANLRTLVNPQPRIEQDG
;
A
#
# COMPACT_ATOMS: atom_id res chain seq x y z
N MET A 1 32.25 59.88 -8.88
CA MET A 1 33.16 61.06 -8.89
C MET A 1 34.53 60.57 -9.35
N MET A 2 35.17 61.20 -10.34
CA MET A 2 36.46 60.74 -10.90
C MET A 2 37.65 61.10 -10.00
N SER A 3 38.58 60.16 -9.79
CA SER A 3 40.00 60.36 -9.44
C SER A 3 40.65 58.96 -9.24
N LEU A 4 41.31 58.37 -10.25
CA LEU A 4 42.76 58.41 -10.54
C LEU A 4 43.65 57.46 -9.70
N VAL A 5 44.36 56.57 -10.42
CA VAL A 5 45.82 56.25 -10.26
C VAL A 5 46.20 55.31 -9.07
N LYS A 6 47.09 54.29 -9.19
CA LYS A 6 48.14 53.92 -10.19
C LYS A 6 48.43 52.39 -10.24
N TYR A 7 49.18 51.99 -11.27
CA TYR A 7 49.77 50.66 -11.51
C TYR A 7 50.72 50.12 -10.42
N SER A 8 50.82 48.79 -10.31
CA SER A 8 52.10 48.10 -10.52
C SER A 8 51.91 46.63 -10.91
N ALA A 9 52.78 46.13 -11.80
CA ALA A 9 52.99 44.73 -12.13
C ALA A 9 54.51 44.49 -12.10
N TRP A 10 54.97 43.23 -11.95
CA TRP A 10 56.19 42.61 -12.53
C TRP A 10 56.41 41.18 -11.94
N PRO A 11 57.26 40.29 -12.54
CA PRO A 11 56.72 38.97 -12.93
C PRO A 11 57.64 37.75 -12.65
N LEU A 12 57.18 36.58 -13.13
CA LEU A 12 57.95 35.40 -13.61
C LEU A 12 59.05 34.79 -12.72
N SER A 13 58.91 33.48 -12.41
CA SER A 13 59.96 32.48 -12.73
C SER A 13 59.52 31.03 -12.54
N ASN A 14 59.78 30.24 -13.58
CA ASN A 14 59.97 28.78 -13.60
C ASN A 14 61.19 28.61 -14.53
N PRO A 15 62.17 27.71 -14.29
CA PRO A 15 62.03 26.36 -14.89
C PRO A 15 62.88 25.21 -14.26
N ALA A 16 62.62 23.97 -14.74
CA ALA A 16 63.59 22.87 -14.99
C ALA A 16 64.31 22.19 -13.78
N SER A 17 64.67 20.89 -13.79
CA SER A 17 64.46 19.79 -14.76
C SER A 17 64.79 18.40 -14.16
N SER A 18 64.39 17.35 -14.91
CA SER A 18 65.03 16.00 -15.04
C SER A 18 64.64 14.89 -14.04
N SER A 19 64.58 13.58 -14.41
CA SER A 19 64.46 12.93 -15.73
C SER A 19 64.17 11.40 -15.63
N HIS A 20 63.77 10.80 -16.76
CA HIS A 20 63.86 9.38 -17.16
C HIS A 20 62.96 8.24 -16.58
N ILE A 21 62.11 7.75 -17.50
CA ILE A 21 61.47 6.43 -17.71
C ILE A 21 62.57 5.35 -17.97
N PRO A 22 62.48 4.05 -17.55
CA PRO A 22 61.53 3.06 -18.12
C PRO A 22 61.04 1.85 -17.26
N ARG A 23 60.03 1.13 -17.80
CA ARG A 23 59.65 -0.25 -17.40
C ARG A 23 60.71 -1.28 -17.84
N PRO A 24 60.79 -2.46 -17.20
CA PRO A 24 60.49 -3.70 -17.94
C PRO A 24 59.78 -4.82 -17.12
N GLN A 25 59.73 -6.03 -17.69
CA GLN A 25 58.91 -7.19 -17.29
C GLN A 25 59.66 -8.26 -16.45
N LEU A 26 58.85 -9.16 -15.85
CA LEU A 26 59.06 -10.61 -15.60
C LEU A 26 60.25 -11.17 -14.78
N CYS A 27 59.85 -11.96 -13.76
CA CYS A 27 60.35 -13.30 -13.40
C CYS A 27 61.61 -13.56 -12.54
N THR A 28 61.51 -14.73 -11.89
CA THR A 28 62.51 -15.63 -11.27
C THR A 28 62.98 -15.44 -9.81
N ILE A 29 63.10 -16.60 -9.15
CA ILE A 29 63.37 -16.90 -7.73
C ILE A 29 64.83 -17.39 -7.60
N PRO A 30 65.51 -17.32 -6.42
CA PRO A 30 65.56 -18.50 -5.50
C PRO A 30 65.59 -18.11 -3.98
N SER A 31 64.85 -18.78 -3.08
CA SER A 31 65.28 -19.80 -2.07
C SER A 31 66.28 -19.30 -0.97
N ILE A 32 66.41 -19.82 0.26
CA ILE A 32 65.95 -21.02 1.01
C ILE A 32 65.66 -20.54 2.49
N HIS A 33 64.68 -21.04 3.29
CA HIS A 33 64.84 -22.19 4.19
C HIS A 33 63.53 -22.70 4.86
N ASN A 34 63.50 -24.01 5.14
CA ASN A 34 62.40 -24.77 5.78
C ASN A 34 62.19 -24.50 7.28
N VAL A 35 60.95 -24.69 7.75
CA VAL A 35 60.62 -25.70 8.77
C VAL A 35 59.32 -26.42 8.35
N GLN A 36 59.29 -27.76 8.49
CA GLN A 36 58.14 -28.61 8.17
C GLN A 36 57.24 -28.81 9.41
N HIS A 37 55.93 -29.02 9.20
CA HIS A 37 55.34 -30.35 9.47
C HIS A 37 53.91 -30.50 8.90
N ASN A 38 53.72 -31.60 8.15
CA ASN A 38 52.56 -32.52 8.11
C ASN A 38 51.10 -32.01 8.19
N THR A 39 50.17 -32.45 7.34
CA THR A 39 50.25 -33.21 6.06
C THR A 39 48.95 -32.96 5.27
N LYS A 40 48.98 -33.07 3.94
CA LYS A 40 47.96 -32.47 3.06
C LYS A 40 46.66 -33.28 2.85
N PRO A 41 45.58 -32.62 2.38
CA PRO A 41 44.34 -33.23 1.89
C PRO A 41 44.33 -33.37 0.34
N PHE A 42 43.14 -33.49 -0.26
CA PHE A 42 42.83 -33.51 -1.72
C PHE A 42 43.08 -34.87 -2.42
N LEU A 43 42.42 -35.22 -3.54
CA LEU A 43 41.86 -34.38 -4.62
C LEU A 43 40.53 -34.92 -5.20
N SER A 44 39.90 -34.10 -6.04
CA SER A 44 38.71 -34.43 -6.82
C SER A 44 39.04 -34.87 -8.26
N SER A 45 38.04 -35.49 -8.90
CA SER A 45 37.81 -35.50 -10.35
C SER A 45 38.81 -36.21 -11.27
N LEU A 46 38.40 -37.39 -11.77
CA LEU A 46 38.41 -37.72 -13.21
C LEU A 46 37.38 -38.83 -13.50
N LYS A 47 36.45 -38.57 -14.42
CA LYS A 47 35.60 -39.58 -15.11
C LYS A 47 36.45 -40.24 -16.22
N PRO A 48 36.18 -41.48 -16.71
CA PRO A 48 34.87 -41.82 -17.29
C PRO A 48 34.38 -43.31 -17.32
N LEU A 49 33.08 -43.45 -17.66
CA LEU A 49 32.44 -44.49 -18.50
C LEU A 49 32.24 -45.98 -18.07
N HIS A 50 31.06 -46.48 -18.49
CA HIS A 50 30.61 -47.86 -18.78
C HIS A 50 30.14 -48.87 -17.71
N ILE A 51 28.80 -48.99 -17.62
CA ILE A 51 27.93 -50.18 -17.87
C ILE A 51 28.33 -51.58 -17.33
N SER A 52 27.44 -52.11 -16.47
CA SER A 52 27.05 -53.52 -16.20
C SER A 52 28.15 -54.57 -15.86
N SER A 53 27.86 -55.73 -15.26
CA SER A 53 26.59 -56.37 -14.86
C SER A 53 26.77 -57.18 -13.55
N THR A 54 25.65 -57.73 -13.09
CA THR A 54 25.49 -58.98 -12.28
C THR A 54 26.57 -60.06 -12.55
N GLU A 55 26.85 -61.02 -11.65
CA GLU A 55 25.90 -61.84 -10.87
C GLU A 55 26.61 -62.79 -9.84
N ASN A 56 25.81 -63.49 -9.00
CA ASN A 56 26.12 -64.77 -8.30
C ASN A 56 27.13 -64.77 -7.11
N PHE A 57 26.98 -65.56 -6.02
CA PHE A 57 26.01 -66.63 -5.68
C PHE A 57 25.83 -66.88 -4.16
N ALA A 58 24.60 -67.24 -3.76
CA ALA A 58 24.20 -68.29 -2.79
C ALA A 58 24.62 -68.34 -1.29
N LEU A 59 23.58 -68.34 -0.43
CA LEU A 59 23.30 -69.23 0.74
C LEU A 59 24.18 -69.15 2.03
N PRO A 60 23.67 -69.63 3.20
CA PRO A 60 22.35 -69.37 3.79
C PRO A 60 22.41 -68.99 5.30
N ALA A 61 21.28 -68.57 5.85
CA ALA A 61 21.17 -68.07 7.23
C ALA A 61 21.18 -69.14 8.33
N LYS A 62 21.67 -68.77 9.53
CA LYS A 62 21.11 -69.29 10.80
C LYS A 62 21.25 -68.32 11.98
N LEU A 63 20.08 -68.03 12.58
CA LEU A 63 19.77 -68.00 14.01
C LEU A 63 19.40 -66.65 14.68
N SER A 64 18.32 -66.78 15.47
CA SER A 64 17.94 -65.99 16.66
C SER A 64 17.16 -64.69 16.48
N ARG A 65 15.83 -64.83 16.50
CA ARG A 65 14.88 -63.78 16.91
C ARG A 65 15.23 -63.24 18.30
N ARG A 66 15.22 -61.91 18.46
CA ARG A 66 14.62 -61.28 19.65
C ARG A 66 13.36 -60.55 19.18
N VAL A 67 12.20 -61.09 19.55
CA VAL A 67 10.91 -60.46 19.23
C VAL A 67 10.75 -59.25 20.16
N THR A 68 10.69 -58.06 19.57
CA THR A 68 10.12 -56.89 20.25
C THR A 68 8.76 -56.66 19.60
N GLU A 69 7.70 -56.95 20.34
CA GLU A 69 6.34 -56.87 19.83
C GLU A 69 5.85 -55.41 19.85
N CYS A 70 6.11 -54.69 18.76
CA CYS A 70 5.48 -53.39 18.54
C CYS A 70 4.02 -53.60 18.16
N GLN A 71 3.10 -53.34 19.09
CA GLN A 71 1.69 -53.13 18.78
C GLN A 71 1.52 -51.82 18.00
N ALA A 72 1.73 -51.90 16.68
CA ALA A 72 1.48 -50.79 15.78
C ALA A 72 -0.04 -50.63 15.56
N TYR A 73 -0.53 -49.43 15.91
CA TYR A 73 -1.73 -48.73 15.43
C TYR A 73 -2.74 -49.53 14.57
N GLU A 74 -4.02 -49.52 15.01
CA GLU A 74 -5.19 -50.14 14.35
C GLU A 74 -5.21 -50.04 12.81
N ALA A 75 -4.61 -51.03 12.16
CA ALA A 75 -4.70 -51.30 10.73
C ALA A 75 -5.41 -52.64 10.46
N ASP A 76 -6.33 -53.06 11.35
CA ASP A 76 -7.05 -54.32 11.22
C ASP A 76 -8.49 -54.12 10.69
N ARG A 77 -8.68 -54.62 9.46
CA ARG A 77 -9.93 -55.10 8.84
C ARG A 77 -11.20 -54.24 8.86
N SER A 78 -11.57 -53.77 7.67
CA SER A 78 -12.73 -54.38 6.98
C SER A 78 -12.25 -55.61 6.21
N ARG A 79 -12.95 -56.75 6.32
CA ARG A 79 -12.53 -58.04 5.72
C ARG A 79 -13.10 -58.24 4.30
N PRO A 80 -12.36 -58.91 3.40
CA PRO A 80 -12.88 -59.33 2.10
C PRO A 80 -13.57 -60.71 2.17
N LEU A 81 -14.44 -60.98 1.19
CA LEU A 81 -14.89 -62.32 0.78
C LEU A 81 -15.32 -62.22 -0.70
N GLU A 82 -14.49 -62.81 -1.57
CA GLU A 82 -14.81 -63.66 -2.73
C GLU A 82 -15.85 -63.18 -3.78
N LEU A 83 -15.65 -63.32 -5.10
CA LEU A 83 -14.75 -64.19 -5.88
C LEU A 83 -14.24 -63.46 -7.16
N ASN A 84 -13.31 -64.07 -7.91
CA ASN A 84 -12.67 -63.51 -9.12
C ASN A 84 -13.65 -63.02 -10.21
N ILE A 85 -13.32 -61.89 -10.87
CA ILE A 85 -13.14 -61.70 -12.33
C ILE A 85 -12.73 -60.23 -12.61
N GLU A 86 -12.09 -59.98 -13.74
CA GLU A 86 -11.46 -58.72 -14.18
C GLU A 86 -12.39 -57.49 -14.18
N LEU A 87 -11.88 -56.31 -13.75
CA LEU A 87 -12.19 -54.94 -14.27
C LEU A 87 -11.58 -53.83 -13.38
N SER A 88 -10.31 -53.47 -13.60
CA SER A 88 -9.62 -52.43 -12.81
C SER A 88 -9.80 -51.00 -13.33
N GLY A 89 -11.05 -50.56 -13.51
CA GLY A 89 -11.42 -49.16 -13.83
C GLY A 89 -12.25 -48.48 -12.73
N GLU A 90 -13.18 -49.22 -12.14
CA GLU A 90 -14.19 -48.69 -11.20
C GLU A 90 -13.59 -48.33 -9.83
N GLN A 91 -12.65 -49.15 -9.34
CA GLN A 91 -12.00 -48.96 -8.03
C GLN A 91 -11.25 -47.61 -7.94
N ALA A 92 -10.59 -47.20 -9.02
CA ALA A 92 -9.86 -45.92 -9.08
C ALA A 92 -10.81 -44.71 -9.08
N GLY A 93 -11.97 -44.83 -9.73
CA GLY A 93 -13.01 -43.80 -9.72
C GLY A 93 -13.64 -43.60 -8.33
N ILE A 94 -13.88 -44.70 -7.61
CA ILE A 94 -14.40 -44.67 -6.23
C ILE A 94 -13.40 -43.98 -5.29
N GLU A 95 -12.11 -44.34 -5.35
CA GLU A 95 -11.07 -43.66 -4.56
C GLU A 95 -10.95 -42.17 -4.89
N ALA A 96 -10.96 -41.80 -6.17
CA ALA A 96 -10.89 -40.40 -6.59
C ALA A 96 -12.09 -39.58 -6.09
N THR A 97 -13.30 -40.14 -6.17
CA THR A 97 -14.53 -39.52 -5.67
C THR A 97 -14.48 -39.34 -4.14
N GLN A 98 -13.96 -40.31 -3.40
CA GLN A 98 -13.82 -40.21 -1.95
C GLN A 98 -12.76 -39.17 -1.54
N ARG A 99 -11.63 -39.08 -2.26
CA ARG A 99 -10.62 -38.03 -2.06
C ARG A 99 -11.19 -36.63 -2.33
N LEU A 100 -11.93 -36.46 -3.42
CA LEU A 100 -12.61 -35.20 -3.77
C LEU A 100 -13.62 -34.77 -2.70
N LYS A 101 -14.44 -35.71 -2.21
CA LYS A 101 -15.41 -35.48 -1.13
C LYS A 101 -14.75 -34.99 0.15
N ILE A 102 -13.63 -35.60 0.54
CA ILE A 102 -12.84 -35.16 1.72
C ILE A 102 -12.25 -33.77 1.48
N GLY A 103 -11.69 -33.50 0.30
CA GLY A 103 -11.18 -32.17 -0.06
C GLY A 103 -12.24 -31.06 0.02
N LEU A 104 -13.45 -31.33 -0.48
CA LEU A 104 -14.58 -30.40 -0.39
C LEU A 104 -14.98 -30.12 1.07
N TYR A 105 -15.05 -31.15 1.93
CA TYR A 105 -15.32 -30.95 3.36
C TYR A 105 -14.26 -30.06 4.03
N PHE A 106 -12.98 -30.23 3.70
CA PHE A 106 -11.92 -29.35 4.21
C PHE A 106 -12.08 -27.90 3.75
N ALA A 107 -12.29 -27.66 2.44
CA ALA A 107 -12.48 -26.32 1.90
C ALA A 107 -13.70 -25.61 2.53
N THR A 108 -14.84 -26.31 2.62
CA THR A 108 -16.06 -25.79 3.26
C THR A 108 -15.83 -25.53 4.76
N TRP A 109 -15.18 -26.44 5.48
CA TRP A 109 -14.85 -26.25 6.90
C TRP A 109 -14.00 -24.99 7.13
N TRP A 110 -12.96 -24.77 6.32
CA TRP A 110 -12.07 -23.62 6.45
C TRP A 110 -12.80 -22.31 6.15
N ALA A 111 -13.56 -22.24 5.06
CA ALA A 111 -14.34 -21.05 4.70
C ALA A 111 -15.36 -20.67 5.79
N LEU A 112 -16.14 -21.64 6.29
CA LEU A 112 -17.10 -21.41 7.38
C LEU A 112 -16.41 -20.96 8.67
N ASN A 113 -15.21 -21.50 8.97
CA ASN A 113 -14.46 -21.11 10.16
C ASN A 113 -13.92 -19.67 10.04
N VAL A 114 -13.46 -19.23 8.86
CA VAL A 114 -13.06 -17.84 8.62
C VAL A 114 -14.23 -16.89 8.92
N VAL A 115 -15.42 -17.14 8.36
CA VAL A 115 -16.62 -16.31 8.59
C VAL A 115 -16.99 -16.26 10.07
N PHE A 116 -17.01 -17.41 10.77
CA PHE A 116 -17.24 -17.45 12.21
C PHE A 116 -16.27 -16.54 12.98
N ASN A 117 -14.96 -16.68 12.78
CA ASN A 117 -13.97 -15.92 13.57
C ASN A 117 -14.09 -14.40 13.33
N ILE A 118 -14.43 -13.98 12.11
CA ILE A 118 -14.65 -12.56 11.78
C ILE A 118 -15.86 -12.01 12.53
N TYR A 119 -17.03 -12.64 12.40
CA TYR A 119 -18.24 -12.15 13.08
C TYR A 119 -18.13 -12.28 14.60
N ASN A 120 -17.52 -13.35 15.12
CA ASN A 120 -17.26 -13.52 16.56
C ASN A 120 -16.42 -12.36 17.11
N LYS A 121 -15.32 -11.97 16.46
CA LYS A 121 -14.52 -10.83 16.91
C LYS A 121 -15.27 -9.49 16.80
N LYS A 122 -16.05 -9.28 15.72
CA LYS A 122 -16.90 -8.08 15.59
C LYS A 122 -17.92 -7.98 16.73
N VAL A 123 -18.58 -9.09 17.07
CA VAL A 123 -19.54 -9.14 18.18
C VAL A 123 -18.83 -8.90 19.52
N LEU A 124 -17.71 -9.57 19.80
CA LEU A 124 -16.99 -9.43 21.07
C LEU A 124 -16.37 -8.05 21.29
N ASN A 125 -16.01 -7.32 20.23
CA ASN A 125 -15.55 -5.94 20.33
C ASN A 125 -16.66 -4.97 20.78
N ALA A 126 -17.93 -5.29 20.48
CA ALA A 126 -19.09 -4.45 20.82
C ALA A 126 -19.85 -4.92 22.06
N PHE A 127 -19.80 -6.23 22.31
CA PHE A 127 -20.51 -6.91 23.38
C PHE A 127 -19.55 -7.93 24.01
N PRO A 128 -18.70 -7.49 24.97
CA PRO A 128 -17.55 -8.24 25.46
C PRO A 128 -17.92 -9.32 26.51
N TYR A 129 -18.98 -10.08 26.24
CA TYR A 129 -19.56 -11.12 27.10
C TYR A 129 -19.37 -12.51 26.47
N PRO A 130 -18.15 -13.07 26.50
CA PRO A 130 -17.80 -14.30 25.79
C PRO A 130 -18.57 -15.54 26.25
N TRP A 131 -19.05 -15.62 27.50
CA TRP A 131 -19.81 -16.79 27.96
C TRP A 131 -21.21 -16.82 27.35
N LEU A 132 -21.93 -15.69 27.34
CA LEU A 132 -23.21 -15.58 26.64
C LEU A 132 -23.04 -15.78 25.13
N ILE A 133 -22.04 -15.17 24.50
CA ILE A 133 -21.80 -15.34 23.06
C ILE A 133 -21.55 -16.82 22.71
N SER A 134 -20.75 -17.54 23.49
CA SER A 134 -20.60 -19.00 23.32
C SER A 134 -21.88 -19.80 23.59
N THR A 135 -22.72 -19.34 24.52
CA THR A 135 -24.01 -19.97 24.81
C THR A 135 -24.99 -19.81 23.64
N LEU A 136 -25.07 -18.61 23.05
CA LEU A 136 -25.90 -18.33 21.88
C LEU A 136 -25.46 -19.14 20.65
N SER A 137 -24.15 -19.35 20.47
CA SER A 137 -23.61 -20.19 19.39
C SER A 137 -24.02 -21.66 19.51
N LEU A 138 -23.99 -22.22 20.72
CA LEU A 138 -24.49 -23.57 20.98
C LEU A 138 -26.02 -23.65 20.92
N ALA A 139 -26.74 -22.60 21.33
CA ALA A 139 -28.20 -22.52 21.27
C ALA A 139 -28.72 -22.52 19.83
N ALA A 140 -28.15 -21.67 18.96
CA ALA A 140 -28.52 -21.62 17.55
C ALA A 140 -28.27 -22.97 16.85
N GLY A 141 -27.10 -23.59 17.07
CA GLY A 141 -26.79 -24.90 16.50
C GLY A 141 -27.71 -26.02 16.99
N SER A 142 -28.05 -26.00 18.28
CA SER A 142 -28.99 -26.97 18.87
C SER A 142 -30.40 -26.81 18.29
N LEU A 143 -30.87 -25.57 18.14
CA LEU A 143 -32.17 -25.26 17.54
C LEU A 143 -32.24 -25.69 16.07
N LEU A 144 -31.20 -25.40 15.27
CA LEU A 144 -31.12 -25.82 13.87
C LEU A 144 -31.24 -27.34 13.71
N MET A 145 -30.57 -28.12 14.57
CA MET A 145 -30.64 -29.59 14.51
C MET A 145 -31.99 -30.13 14.99
N LEU A 146 -32.59 -29.56 16.04
CA LEU A 146 -33.94 -29.94 16.48
C LEU A 146 -34.98 -29.68 15.39
N ILE A 147 -34.89 -28.55 14.68
CA ILE A 147 -35.73 -28.25 13.52
C ILE A 147 -35.46 -29.25 12.39
N SER A 148 -34.19 -29.53 12.06
CA SER A 148 -33.80 -30.48 11.00
C SER A 148 -34.34 -31.90 11.23
N TRP A 149 -34.32 -32.37 12.48
CA TRP A 149 -34.93 -33.65 12.88
C TRP A 149 -36.46 -33.60 12.81
N ALA A 150 -37.10 -32.51 13.26
CA ALA A 150 -38.56 -32.35 13.20
C ALA A 150 -39.08 -32.30 11.76
N THR A 151 -38.35 -31.67 10.84
CA THR A 151 -38.68 -31.59 9.40
C THR A 151 -38.18 -32.79 8.59
N ARG A 152 -37.55 -33.78 9.22
CA ARG A 152 -36.93 -34.97 8.59
C ARG A 152 -35.90 -34.64 7.49
N VAL A 153 -35.23 -33.50 7.61
CA VAL A 153 -34.09 -33.12 6.76
C VAL A 153 -32.81 -33.89 7.16
N ALA A 154 -32.72 -34.30 8.43
CA ALA A 154 -31.71 -35.22 8.92
C ALA A 154 -32.36 -36.36 9.73
N ASP A 155 -31.78 -37.55 9.67
CA ASP A 155 -32.24 -38.71 10.45
C ASP A 155 -32.05 -38.47 11.95
N VAL A 156 -33.06 -38.84 12.74
CA VAL A 156 -33.00 -38.77 14.22
C VAL A 156 -31.97 -39.78 14.73
N PRO A 157 -30.99 -39.38 15.57
CA PRO A 157 -30.00 -40.30 16.08
C PRO A 157 -30.60 -41.33 17.05
N LYS A 158 -30.24 -42.59 16.86
CA LYS A 158 -30.52 -43.68 17.80
C LYS A 158 -29.54 -43.57 18.98
N VAL A 159 -29.98 -42.97 20.08
CA VAL A 159 -29.18 -42.78 21.30
C VAL A 159 -29.65 -43.69 22.44
N ASN A 160 -28.72 -44.14 23.27
CA ASN A 160 -28.98 -44.92 24.48
C ASN A 160 -28.22 -44.30 25.69
N LEU A 161 -28.38 -44.87 26.89
CA LEU A 161 -27.75 -44.33 28.10
C LEU A 161 -26.21 -44.36 28.03
N GLU A 162 -25.64 -45.43 27.46
CA GLU A 162 -24.18 -45.57 27.30
C GLU A 162 -23.60 -44.53 26.34
N PHE A 163 -24.33 -44.17 25.28
CA PHE A 163 -23.97 -43.07 24.39
C PHE A 163 -23.84 -41.75 25.13
N TRP A 164 -24.81 -41.41 25.98
CA TRP A 164 -24.75 -40.18 26.77
C TRP A 164 -23.61 -40.20 27.79
N LYS A 165 -23.37 -41.34 28.47
CA LYS A 165 -22.20 -41.51 29.37
C LYS A 165 -20.87 -41.28 28.63
N ALA A 166 -20.71 -41.87 27.44
CA ALA A 166 -19.52 -41.71 26.62
C ALA A 166 -19.36 -40.29 26.04
N LEU A 167 -20.48 -39.57 25.82
CA LEU A 167 -20.48 -38.22 25.28
C LEU A 167 -20.18 -37.14 26.35
N ILE A 168 -20.51 -37.35 27.62
CA ILE A 168 -20.30 -36.36 28.70
C ILE A 168 -18.85 -35.82 28.76
N PRO A 169 -17.79 -36.65 28.80
CA PRO A 169 -16.40 -36.14 28.80
C PRO A 169 -16.07 -35.31 27.56
N VAL A 170 -16.64 -35.67 26.41
CA VAL A 170 -16.46 -34.96 25.13
C VAL A 170 -17.18 -33.60 25.16
N ALA A 171 -18.38 -33.53 25.75
CA ALA A 171 -19.15 -32.30 25.89
C ALA A 171 -18.51 -31.31 26.87
N VAL A 172 -17.96 -31.80 27.99
CA VAL A 172 -17.17 -30.98 28.93
C VAL A 172 -15.95 -30.40 28.20
N ALA A 173 -15.19 -31.23 27.48
CA ALA A 173 -14.02 -30.79 26.72
C ALA A 173 -14.40 -29.81 25.57
N HIS A 174 -15.53 -30.02 24.88
CA HIS A 174 -16.03 -29.09 23.87
C HIS A 174 -16.42 -27.73 24.47
N THR A 175 -17.14 -27.74 25.60
CA THR A 175 -17.60 -26.53 26.29
C THR A 175 -16.42 -25.68 26.77
N ILE A 176 -15.48 -26.29 27.50
CA ILE A 176 -14.25 -25.62 27.96
C ILE A 176 -13.47 -25.07 26.76
N GLY A 177 -13.31 -25.89 25.70
CA GLY A 177 -12.60 -25.51 24.48
C GLY A 177 -13.23 -24.31 23.76
N HIS A 178 -14.57 -24.29 23.66
CA HIS A 178 -15.28 -23.20 23.00
C HIS A 178 -15.17 -21.90 23.80
N VAL A 179 -15.54 -21.91 25.09
CA VAL A 179 -15.56 -20.70 25.92
C VAL A 179 -14.16 -20.10 26.04
N ALA A 180 -13.13 -20.92 26.32
CA ALA A 180 -11.77 -20.43 26.44
C ALA A 180 -11.24 -19.79 25.13
N ALA A 181 -11.68 -20.29 23.97
CA ALA A 181 -11.38 -19.67 22.67
C ALA A 181 -12.10 -18.32 22.47
N THR A 182 -13.36 -18.21 22.89
CA THR A 182 -14.15 -16.97 22.82
C THR A 182 -13.61 -15.92 23.80
N VAL A 183 -13.23 -16.32 25.02
CA VAL A 183 -12.53 -15.48 26.00
C VAL A 183 -11.17 -15.01 25.45
N SER A 184 -10.42 -15.86 24.75
CA SER A 184 -9.21 -15.43 24.04
C SER A 184 -9.53 -14.33 23.03
N MET A 185 -10.47 -14.58 22.12
CA MET A 185 -10.82 -13.60 21.08
C MET A 185 -11.43 -12.30 21.60
N SER A 186 -11.95 -12.25 22.84
CA SER A 186 -12.40 -10.98 23.45
C SER A 186 -11.25 -10.17 24.06
N LYS A 187 -10.10 -10.78 24.36
CA LYS A 187 -8.94 -10.13 25.01
C LYS A 187 -7.74 -9.88 24.10
N VAL A 188 -7.55 -10.68 23.04
CA VAL A 188 -6.41 -10.57 22.11
C VAL A 188 -6.88 -10.57 20.65
N ALA A 189 -5.93 -10.42 19.70
CA ALA A 189 -6.18 -10.54 18.28
C ALA A 189 -6.62 -11.96 17.87
N VAL A 190 -7.37 -12.06 16.76
CA VAL A 190 -7.78 -13.34 16.18
C VAL A 190 -6.56 -14.10 15.66
N SER A 191 -5.68 -13.42 14.93
CA SER A 191 -4.39 -13.94 14.48
C SER A 191 -3.59 -14.53 15.64
N PHE A 192 -3.35 -13.75 16.70
CA PHE A 192 -2.64 -14.20 17.90
C PHE A 192 -3.27 -15.44 18.55
N THR A 193 -4.61 -15.43 18.74
CA THR A 193 -5.34 -16.59 19.26
C THR A 193 -5.08 -17.85 18.43
N HIS A 194 -5.07 -17.74 17.09
CA HIS A 194 -4.84 -18.89 16.21
C HIS A 194 -3.36 -19.29 16.07
N ILE A 195 -2.42 -18.36 16.26
CA ILE A 195 -0.97 -18.66 16.35
C ILE A 195 -0.69 -19.51 17.59
N ILE A 196 -1.07 -19.05 18.79
CA ILE A 196 -0.89 -19.86 20.03
C ILE A 196 -1.58 -21.21 19.88
N LYS A 197 -2.78 -21.22 19.30
CA LYS A 197 -3.51 -22.45 19.08
C LYS A 197 -2.95 -23.34 17.95
N SER A 198 -2.01 -22.87 17.13
CA SER A 198 -1.31 -23.72 16.16
C SER A 198 -0.43 -24.78 16.83
N GLY A 199 -0.05 -24.57 18.10
CA GLY A 199 0.62 -25.58 18.94
C GLY A 199 -0.20 -26.83 19.30
N GLU A 200 -1.37 -27.05 18.69
CA GLU A 200 -2.23 -28.24 18.91
C GLU A 200 -1.47 -29.57 18.73
N PRO A 201 -0.59 -29.76 17.72
CA PRO A 201 0.16 -31.01 17.56
C PRO A 201 1.04 -31.38 18.75
N ALA A 202 1.65 -30.40 19.42
CA ALA A 202 2.48 -30.65 20.60
C ALA A 202 1.63 -31.20 21.76
N PHE A 203 0.44 -30.63 21.98
CA PHE A 203 -0.52 -31.16 22.94
C PHE A 203 -1.04 -32.54 22.54
N SER A 204 -1.33 -32.78 21.25
CA SER A 204 -1.74 -34.10 20.74
C SER A 204 -0.71 -35.18 21.04
N VAL A 205 0.57 -34.96 20.72
CA VAL A 205 1.66 -35.93 20.99
C VAL A 205 1.80 -36.20 22.49
N LEU A 206 1.78 -35.15 23.32
CA LEU A 206 1.88 -35.29 24.78
C LEU A 206 0.68 -36.08 25.35
N VAL A 207 -0.55 -35.72 24.99
CA VAL A 207 -1.76 -36.37 25.48
C VAL A 207 -1.83 -37.83 25.02
N SER A 208 -1.50 -38.13 23.76
CA SER A 208 -1.34 -39.50 23.26
C SER A 208 -0.29 -40.29 24.05
N ARG A 209 0.89 -39.70 24.29
CA ARG A 209 1.97 -40.35 25.03
C ARG A 209 1.56 -40.72 26.45
N PHE A 210 0.90 -39.80 27.17
CA PHE A 210 0.57 -39.99 28.58
C PHE A 210 -0.73 -40.77 28.83
N LEU A 211 -1.74 -40.68 27.96
CA LEU A 211 -3.05 -41.33 28.18
C LEU A 211 -3.26 -42.61 27.37
N LEU A 212 -2.61 -42.73 26.21
CA LEU A 212 -2.74 -43.89 25.33
C LEU A 212 -1.46 -44.75 25.34
N GLY A 213 -0.37 -44.29 25.96
CA GLY A 213 0.92 -44.99 26.04
C GLY A 213 1.71 -44.98 24.72
N GLU A 214 1.20 -44.29 23.69
CA GLU A 214 1.74 -44.31 22.32
C GLU A 214 3.21 -43.85 22.28
N ALA A 215 4.04 -44.50 21.45
CA ALA A 215 5.44 -44.15 21.26
C ALA A 215 5.65 -43.56 19.86
N PHE A 216 6.16 -42.34 19.79
CA PHE A 216 6.49 -41.66 18.54
C PHE A 216 8.00 -41.69 18.27
N PRO A 217 8.45 -41.74 17.00
CA PRO A 217 9.87 -41.68 16.67
C PRO A 217 10.46 -40.28 16.95
N VAL A 218 11.78 -40.22 17.13
CA VAL A 218 12.52 -38.99 17.49
C VAL A 218 12.25 -37.81 16.53
N SER A 219 12.05 -38.11 15.24
CA SER A 219 11.68 -37.11 14.21
C SER A 219 10.40 -36.35 14.55
N VAL A 220 9.39 -37.01 15.11
CA VAL A 220 8.14 -36.35 15.54
C VAL A 220 8.44 -35.36 16.66
N TYR A 221 9.21 -35.74 17.68
CA TYR A 221 9.58 -34.82 18.76
C TYR A 221 10.42 -33.63 18.28
N LEU A 222 11.37 -33.84 17.36
CA LEU A 222 12.17 -32.76 16.77
C LEU A 222 11.28 -31.75 16.02
N SER A 223 10.23 -32.20 15.34
CA SER A 223 9.29 -31.30 14.64
C SER A 223 8.42 -30.44 15.58
N LEU A 224 8.27 -30.83 16.85
CA LEU A 224 7.57 -30.01 17.84
C LEU A 224 8.38 -28.79 18.29
N VAL A 225 9.71 -28.83 18.18
CA VAL A 225 10.61 -27.73 18.60
C VAL A 225 10.29 -26.42 17.86
N PRO A 226 10.23 -26.35 16.51
CA PRO A 226 9.82 -25.13 15.80
C PRO A 226 8.36 -24.74 16.07
N ILE A 227 7.44 -25.69 16.31
CA ILE A 227 6.05 -25.36 16.66
C ILE A 227 6.00 -24.57 17.98
N ILE A 228 6.65 -25.11 19.02
CA ILE A 228 6.69 -24.50 20.35
C ILE A 228 7.49 -23.19 20.31
N GLY A 229 8.66 -23.19 19.67
CA GLY A 229 9.52 -22.01 19.55
C GLY A 229 8.87 -20.86 18.79
N GLY A 230 8.17 -21.13 17.68
CA GLY A 230 7.44 -20.12 16.93
C GLY A 230 6.24 -19.55 17.72
N CYS A 231 5.48 -20.40 18.40
CA CYS A 231 4.40 -19.95 19.28
C CYS A 231 4.92 -19.10 20.46
N ALA A 232 6.05 -19.48 21.05
CA ALA A 232 6.69 -18.73 22.12
C ALA A 232 7.24 -17.38 21.64
N LEU A 233 7.91 -17.34 20.48
CA LEU A 233 8.41 -16.10 19.88
C LEU A 233 7.28 -15.12 19.58
N ALA A 234 6.19 -15.59 18.97
CA ALA A 234 5.01 -14.77 18.72
C ALA A 234 4.31 -14.30 20.01
N ALA A 235 4.36 -15.08 21.10
CA ALA A 235 3.85 -14.69 22.42
C ALA A 235 4.65 -13.56 23.06
N VAL A 236 5.98 -13.61 22.98
CA VAL A 236 6.88 -12.64 23.63
C VAL A 236 6.79 -11.25 23.00
N THR A 237 6.52 -11.15 21.69
CA THR A 237 6.49 -9.88 20.95
C THR A 237 5.07 -9.38 20.64
N GLU A 238 4.03 -9.93 21.28
CA GLU A 238 2.66 -9.44 21.09
C GLU A 238 2.46 -8.05 21.71
N LEU A 239 2.24 -7.04 20.85
CA LEU A 239 2.09 -5.62 21.20
C LEU A 239 1.10 -5.36 22.34
N ASN A 240 0.03 -6.17 22.39
CA ASN A 240 -1.00 -6.09 23.42
C ASN A 240 -1.14 -7.45 24.15
N PHE A 241 -0.01 -8.02 24.59
CA PHE A 241 -0.03 -9.30 25.30
C PHE A 241 -0.97 -9.26 26.50
N ASN A 242 -1.97 -10.15 26.50
CA ASN A 242 -2.93 -10.30 27.58
C ASN A 242 -2.91 -11.74 28.10
N MET A 243 -2.53 -11.91 29.37
CA MET A 243 -2.37 -13.23 29.99
C MET A 243 -3.69 -14.04 29.99
N ILE A 244 -4.85 -13.41 30.20
CA ILE A 244 -6.15 -14.09 30.15
C ILE A 244 -6.42 -14.60 28.73
N GLY A 245 -6.09 -13.79 27.72
CA GLY A 245 -6.20 -14.18 26.32
C GLY A 245 -5.31 -15.37 25.96
N PHE A 246 -4.01 -15.26 26.29
CA PHE A 246 -3.03 -16.33 26.09
C PHE A 246 -3.42 -17.64 26.78
N MET A 247 -3.83 -17.58 28.05
CA MET A 247 -4.27 -18.77 28.80
C MET A 247 -5.57 -19.34 28.21
N GLY A 248 -6.52 -18.51 27.78
CA GLY A 248 -7.72 -18.96 27.06
C GLY A 248 -7.39 -19.71 25.77
N ALA A 249 -6.43 -19.21 24.99
CA ALA A 249 -5.93 -19.90 23.80
C ALA A 249 -5.33 -21.28 24.15
N MET A 250 -4.43 -21.35 25.14
CA MET A 250 -3.78 -22.59 25.59
C MET A 250 -4.78 -23.63 26.14
N ILE A 251 -5.68 -23.22 27.05
CA ILE A 251 -6.74 -24.08 27.60
C ILE A 251 -7.62 -24.61 26.48
N SER A 252 -8.00 -23.77 25.51
CA SER A 252 -8.84 -24.20 24.40
C SER A 252 -8.19 -25.25 23.51
N ASN A 253 -6.85 -25.21 23.39
CA ASN A 253 -6.09 -26.20 22.62
C ASN A 253 -6.12 -27.57 23.29
N LEU A 254 -5.74 -27.63 24.57
CA LEU A 254 -5.75 -28.87 25.34
C LEU A 254 -7.15 -29.51 25.35
N ALA A 255 -8.18 -28.71 25.64
CA ALA A 255 -9.56 -29.18 25.65
C ALA A 255 -10.04 -29.70 24.28
N PHE A 256 -9.62 -29.07 23.17
CA PHE A 256 -9.95 -29.56 21.84
C PHE A 256 -9.18 -30.83 21.43
N VAL A 257 -7.94 -31.04 21.90
CA VAL A 257 -7.23 -32.32 21.73
C VAL A 257 -8.00 -33.46 22.41
N PHE A 258 -8.37 -33.28 23.68
CA PHE A 258 -9.20 -34.23 24.43
C PHE A 258 -10.52 -34.53 23.70
N ARG A 259 -11.24 -33.48 23.27
CA ARG A 259 -12.47 -33.62 22.48
C ARG A 259 -12.25 -34.48 21.23
N ASN A 260 -11.21 -34.21 20.45
CA ASN A 260 -10.96 -34.90 19.17
C ASN A 260 -10.70 -36.40 19.38
N ILE A 261 -9.82 -36.75 20.33
CA ILE A 261 -9.42 -38.14 20.62
C ILE A 261 -10.66 -38.94 21.08
N PHE A 262 -11.39 -38.45 22.08
CA PHE A 262 -12.56 -39.17 22.60
C PHE A 262 -13.75 -39.17 21.62
N SER A 263 -13.93 -38.12 20.80
CA SER A 263 -14.97 -38.11 19.75
C SER A 263 -14.78 -39.24 18.74
N LYS A 264 -13.56 -39.48 18.25
CA LYS A 264 -13.32 -40.55 17.26
C LYS A 264 -13.57 -41.93 17.87
N LYS A 265 -13.17 -42.15 19.12
CA LYS A 265 -13.47 -43.39 19.86
C LYS A 265 -14.98 -43.60 20.05
N GLY A 266 -15.71 -42.54 20.38
CA GLY A 266 -17.17 -42.56 20.53
C GLY A 266 -17.91 -42.85 19.22
N MET A 267 -17.51 -42.23 18.10
CA MET A 267 -18.13 -42.47 16.79
C MET A 267 -17.89 -43.91 16.30
N LYS A 268 -16.64 -44.42 16.40
CA LYS A 268 -16.32 -45.83 16.06
C LYS A 268 -17.16 -46.83 16.86
N GLY A 269 -17.27 -46.64 18.18
CA GLY A 269 -17.90 -47.63 19.07
C GLY A 269 -19.43 -47.68 19.01
N MET A 270 -20.09 -46.69 18.41
CA MET A 270 -21.56 -46.52 18.54
C MET A 270 -22.30 -46.27 17.22
N SER A 271 -21.61 -46.29 16.08
CA SER A 271 -22.21 -46.19 14.72
C SER A 271 -23.09 -44.95 14.45
N VAL A 272 -22.84 -43.84 15.17
CA VAL A 272 -23.52 -42.56 14.96
C VAL A 272 -22.71 -41.70 14.00
N SER A 273 -23.34 -41.18 12.94
CA SER A 273 -22.69 -40.31 11.95
C SER A 273 -22.13 -39.03 12.59
N GLY A 274 -21.01 -38.51 12.07
CA GLY A 274 -20.35 -37.34 12.65
C GLY A 274 -21.26 -36.11 12.82
N MET A 275 -22.18 -35.88 11.87
CA MET A 275 -23.18 -34.80 11.94
C MET A 275 -24.09 -34.93 13.18
N ASN A 276 -24.69 -36.10 13.38
CA ASN A 276 -25.59 -36.35 14.51
C ASN A 276 -24.84 -36.44 15.84
N TYR A 277 -23.60 -36.96 15.83
CA TYR A 277 -22.72 -36.95 17.00
C TYR A 277 -22.45 -35.51 17.47
N TYR A 278 -22.16 -34.59 16.54
CA TYR A 278 -22.00 -33.17 16.86
C TYR A 278 -23.30 -32.51 17.33
N ALA A 279 -24.45 -32.88 16.77
CA ALA A 279 -25.75 -32.35 17.20
C ALA A 279 -26.04 -32.67 18.68
N CYS A 280 -25.91 -33.95 19.08
CA CYS A 280 -26.03 -34.37 20.48
C CYS A 280 -24.98 -33.68 21.38
N LEU A 281 -23.75 -33.53 20.89
CA LEU A 281 -22.67 -32.84 21.61
C LEU A 281 -23.02 -31.37 21.87
N SER A 282 -23.55 -30.66 20.87
CA SER A 282 -23.93 -29.25 20.95
C SER A 282 -25.05 -29.04 21.98
N ILE A 283 -26.07 -29.90 21.98
CA ILE A 283 -27.18 -29.87 22.95
C ILE A 283 -26.66 -30.09 24.38
N LEU A 284 -25.82 -31.10 24.59
CA LEU A 284 -25.26 -31.37 25.91
C LEU A 284 -24.30 -30.26 26.38
N SER A 285 -23.50 -29.70 25.47
CA SER A 285 -22.61 -28.57 25.75
C SER A 285 -23.38 -27.31 26.12
N LEU A 286 -24.54 -27.05 25.50
CA LEU A 286 -25.44 -25.95 25.84
C LEU A 286 -25.98 -26.10 27.28
N LEU A 287 -26.44 -27.30 27.64
CA LEU A 287 -26.93 -27.60 28.99
C LEU A 287 -25.83 -27.43 30.05
N ILE A 288 -24.59 -27.85 29.73
CA ILE A 288 -23.43 -27.66 30.62
C ILE A 288 -23.07 -26.18 30.74
N LEU A 289 -23.05 -25.41 29.64
CA LEU A 289 -22.57 -24.02 29.64
C LEU A 289 -23.54 -23.03 30.29
N THR A 290 -24.84 -23.18 30.05
CA THR A 290 -25.85 -22.16 30.40
C THR A 290 -25.81 -21.74 31.88
N PRO A 291 -25.70 -22.66 32.87
CA PRO A 291 -25.58 -22.28 34.28
C PRO A 291 -24.33 -21.43 34.58
N PHE A 292 -23.18 -21.75 33.96
CA PHE A 292 -21.94 -20.98 34.18
C PHE A 292 -22.00 -19.61 33.51
N ALA A 293 -22.60 -19.48 32.33
CA ALA A 293 -22.79 -18.18 31.70
C ALA A 293 -23.64 -17.25 32.60
N ILE A 294 -24.75 -17.77 33.14
CA ILE A 294 -25.59 -17.04 34.10
C ILE A 294 -24.82 -16.70 35.38
N ALA A 295 -23.98 -17.59 35.90
CA ALA A 295 -23.23 -17.37 37.13
C ALA A 295 -22.04 -16.39 36.98
N VAL A 296 -21.36 -16.40 35.82
CA VAL A 296 -20.13 -15.62 35.59
C VAL A 296 -20.43 -14.21 35.06
N GLU A 297 -21.41 -14.05 34.18
CA GLU A 297 -21.71 -12.75 33.54
C GLU A 297 -23.07 -12.18 33.98
N GLY A 298 -24.10 -13.02 34.13
CA GLY A 298 -25.39 -12.60 34.70
C GLY A 298 -26.32 -11.80 33.76
N PRO A 299 -27.65 -12.07 33.77
CA PRO A 299 -28.60 -11.41 32.88
C PRO A 299 -28.65 -9.88 32.96
N LYS A 300 -28.31 -9.28 34.11
CA LYS A 300 -28.29 -7.82 34.28
C LYS A 300 -27.20 -7.15 33.46
N LEU A 301 -25.98 -7.70 33.44
CA LEU A 301 -24.87 -7.16 32.64
C LEU A 301 -25.11 -7.40 31.15
N TRP A 302 -25.68 -8.55 30.78
CA TRP A 302 -26.11 -8.84 29.41
C TRP A 302 -27.10 -7.81 28.89
N ALA A 303 -28.16 -7.50 29.65
CA ALA A 303 -29.16 -6.52 29.24
C ALA A 303 -28.56 -5.12 29.04
N ALA A 304 -27.72 -4.67 29.98
CA ALA A 304 -27.03 -3.38 29.87
C ALA A 304 -26.10 -3.32 28.65
N GLY A 305 -25.25 -4.34 28.47
CA GLY A 305 -24.35 -4.43 27.32
C GLY A 305 -25.07 -4.52 25.98
N TRP A 306 -26.23 -5.17 25.93
CA TRP A 306 -27.00 -5.35 24.70
C TRP A 306 -27.61 -4.03 24.24
N GLN A 307 -28.10 -3.21 25.18
CA GLN A 307 -28.54 -1.85 24.88
C GLN A 307 -27.38 -0.97 24.40
N THR A 308 -26.19 -1.09 25.02
CA THR A 308 -24.98 -0.38 24.55
C THR A 308 -24.57 -0.79 23.13
N ALA A 309 -24.57 -2.09 22.82
CA ALA A 309 -24.24 -2.59 21.49
C ALA A 309 -25.26 -2.12 20.43
N LEU A 310 -26.55 -2.17 20.75
CA LEU A 310 -27.61 -1.64 19.88
C LEU A 310 -27.52 -0.12 19.69
N SER A 311 -27.15 0.65 20.71
CA SER A 311 -27.00 2.11 20.55
C SER A 311 -25.81 2.51 19.69
N GLN A 312 -24.74 1.69 19.67
CA GLN A 312 -23.52 1.96 18.90
C GLN A 312 -23.57 1.43 17.46
N ILE A 313 -24.21 0.27 17.22
CA ILE A 313 -24.21 -0.42 15.91
C ILE A 313 -25.58 -0.37 15.22
N GLY A 314 -26.65 -0.08 15.97
CA GLY A 314 -28.01 -0.17 15.48
C GLY A 314 -28.52 -1.62 15.34
N PRO A 315 -29.67 -1.83 14.68
CA PRO A 315 -30.35 -3.13 14.63
C PRO A 315 -29.53 -4.23 13.91
N ASN A 316 -28.54 -3.84 13.10
CA ASN A 316 -27.64 -4.76 12.39
C ASN A 316 -26.79 -5.63 13.33
N PHE A 317 -26.61 -5.24 14.59
CA PHE A 317 -25.91 -6.04 15.59
C PHE A 317 -26.55 -7.43 15.80
N VAL A 318 -27.88 -7.53 15.74
CA VAL A 318 -28.61 -8.80 15.85
C VAL A 318 -28.18 -9.78 14.77
N TRP A 319 -27.99 -9.30 13.54
CA TRP A 319 -27.50 -10.12 12.42
C TRP A 319 -26.04 -10.56 12.60
N TRP A 320 -25.20 -9.79 13.29
CA TRP A 320 -23.83 -10.21 13.60
C TRP A 320 -23.81 -11.34 14.63
N VAL A 321 -24.67 -11.26 15.66
CA VAL A 321 -24.85 -12.31 16.67
C VAL A 321 -25.45 -13.57 16.03
N ALA A 322 -26.43 -13.43 15.14
CA ALA A 322 -26.97 -14.55 14.37
C ALA A 322 -25.91 -15.20 13.47
N ALA A 323 -25.16 -14.40 12.70
CA ALA A 323 -24.11 -14.90 11.82
C ALA A 323 -23.03 -15.66 12.60
N GLN A 324 -22.45 -15.08 13.66
CA GLN A 324 -21.42 -15.80 14.42
C GLN A 324 -21.95 -17.13 14.99
N SER A 325 -23.21 -17.15 15.46
CA SER A 325 -23.83 -18.35 16.04
C SER A 325 -24.06 -19.46 14.99
N VAL A 326 -24.60 -19.10 13.83
CA VAL A 326 -24.93 -20.05 12.75
C VAL A 326 -23.67 -20.59 12.08
N PHE A 327 -22.69 -19.73 11.78
CA PHE A 327 -21.41 -20.18 11.22
C PHE A 327 -20.59 -20.99 12.22
N TYR A 328 -20.69 -20.74 13.53
CA TYR A 328 -20.11 -21.62 14.57
C TYR A 328 -20.64 -23.05 14.47
N HIS A 329 -21.97 -23.20 14.29
CA HIS A 329 -22.57 -24.53 14.13
C HIS A 329 -22.08 -25.21 12.86
N PHE A 330 -22.22 -24.58 11.69
CA PHE A 330 -21.90 -25.22 10.42
C PHE A 330 -20.42 -25.61 10.29
N TYR A 331 -19.46 -24.78 10.72
CA TYR A 331 -18.06 -25.17 10.61
C TYR A 331 -17.75 -26.41 11.48
N ASN A 332 -18.33 -26.50 12.68
CA ASN A 332 -18.11 -27.65 13.56
C ASN A 332 -18.84 -28.90 13.05
N GLN A 333 -20.02 -28.76 12.43
CA GLN A 333 -20.73 -29.87 11.78
C GLN A 333 -19.89 -30.50 10.67
N VAL A 334 -19.36 -29.69 9.74
CA VAL A 334 -18.48 -30.16 8.66
C VAL A 334 -17.14 -30.69 9.22
N SER A 335 -16.64 -30.10 10.30
CA SER A 335 -15.48 -30.60 11.05
C SER A 335 -15.71 -32.03 11.58
N TYR A 336 -16.85 -32.32 12.20
CA TYR A 336 -17.18 -33.68 12.65
C TYR A 336 -17.44 -34.65 11.50
N MET A 337 -18.08 -34.21 10.41
CA MET A 337 -18.21 -35.01 9.18
C MET A 337 -16.85 -35.35 8.56
N SER A 338 -15.86 -34.47 8.69
CA SER A 338 -14.48 -34.73 8.29
C SER A 338 -13.81 -35.75 9.22
N LEU A 339 -13.89 -35.52 10.54
CA LEU A 339 -13.30 -36.41 11.57
C LEU A 339 -13.86 -37.84 11.50
N ASP A 340 -15.12 -38.00 11.12
CA ASP A 340 -15.76 -39.31 10.89
C ASP A 340 -15.04 -40.11 9.79
N GLN A 341 -14.65 -39.44 8.70
CA GLN A 341 -14.04 -40.07 7.51
C GLN A 341 -12.51 -40.24 7.58
N ILE A 342 -11.81 -39.50 8.45
CA ILE A 342 -10.33 -39.48 8.50
C ILE A 342 -9.76 -39.86 9.88
N SER A 343 -8.44 -40.03 9.99
CA SER A 343 -7.78 -40.27 11.27
C SER A 343 -7.73 -38.99 12.14
N PRO A 344 -7.71 -39.10 13.49
CA PRO A 344 -7.49 -37.94 14.37
C PRO A 344 -6.23 -37.15 14.04
N LEU A 345 -5.20 -37.83 13.53
CA LEU A 345 -3.91 -37.26 13.15
C LEU A 345 -4.02 -36.39 11.88
N THR A 346 -4.65 -36.94 10.82
CA THR A 346 -4.98 -36.20 9.58
C THR A 346 -5.88 -34.99 9.90
N PHE A 347 -6.82 -35.17 10.82
CA PHE A 347 -7.69 -34.10 11.30
C PHE A 347 -6.93 -32.99 12.06
N SER A 348 -5.89 -33.33 12.84
CA SER A 348 -5.03 -32.35 13.54
C SER A 348 -4.17 -31.54 12.56
N ILE A 349 -3.67 -32.16 11.48
CA ILE A 349 -2.98 -31.45 10.38
C ILE A 349 -3.94 -30.44 9.73
N GLY A 350 -5.15 -30.88 9.36
CA GLY A 350 -6.16 -30.02 8.77
C GLY A 350 -6.71 -28.93 9.71
N ASN A 351 -6.69 -29.17 11.02
CA ASN A 351 -6.91 -28.14 12.04
C ASN A 351 -5.87 -27.03 11.96
N THR A 352 -4.61 -27.34 11.63
CA THR A 352 -3.57 -26.32 11.50
C THR A 352 -3.65 -25.56 10.19
N MET A 353 -3.94 -26.24 9.07
CA MET A 353 -4.22 -25.56 7.79
C MET A 353 -5.38 -24.54 7.92
N LYS A 354 -6.48 -24.94 8.58
CA LYS A 354 -7.59 -24.05 8.94
C LYS A 354 -7.12 -22.81 9.73
N ARG A 355 -6.19 -22.97 10.68
CA ARG A 355 -5.65 -21.86 11.49
C ARG A 355 -4.87 -20.89 10.62
N ILE A 356 -4.07 -21.38 9.67
CA ILE A 356 -3.36 -20.54 8.69
C ILE A 356 -4.37 -19.71 7.90
N SER A 357 -5.43 -20.34 7.36
CA SER A 357 -6.51 -19.63 6.65
C SER A 357 -7.13 -18.53 7.51
N VAL A 358 -7.47 -18.81 8.78
CA VAL A 358 -8.04 -17.82 9.69
C VAL A 358 -7.05 -16.72 10.05
N ILE A 359 -5.77 -17.03 10.28
CA ILE A 359 -4.73 -16.03 10.53
C ILE A 359 -4.67 -15.07 9.35
N VAL A 360 -4.42 -15.57 8.14
CA VAL A 360 -4.33 -14.76 6.91
C VAL A 360 -5.60 -13.94 6.67
N SER A 361 -6.78 -14.55 6.69
CA SER A 361 -8.03 -13.81 6.50
C SER A 361 -8.29 -12.78 7.61
N SER A 362 -7.93 -13.06 8.87
CA SER A 362 -8.11 -12.10 9.97
C SER A 362 -7.19 -10.89 9.83
N ILE A 363 -5.95 -11.07 9.37
CA ILE A 363 -5.00 -10.00 9.11
C ILE A 363 -5.53 -9.10 7.99
N LEU A 364 -5.96 -9.70 6.87
CA LEU A 364 -6.50 -8.97 5.72
C LEU A 364 -7.79 -8.20 6.03
N ILE A 365 -8.61 -8.67 6.98
CA ILE A 365 -9.95 -8.11 7.24
C ILE A 365 -9.97 -7.15 8.45
N PHE A 366 -9.13 -7.39 9.46
CA PHE A 366 -9.04 -6.52 10.64
C PHE A 366 -7.87 -5.53 10.57
N HIS A 367 -7.03 -5.60 9.52
CA HIS A 367 -5.85 -4.75 9.33
C HIS A 367 -4.99 -4.62 10.60
N THR A 368 -4.89 -5.71 11.36
CA THR A 368 -4.23 -5.69 12.68
C THR A 368 -2.72 -5.59 12.47
N PRO A 369 -2.03 -4.58 13.03
CA PRO A 369 -0.59 -4.43 12.84
C PRO A 369 0.15 -5.63 13.43
N ILE A 370 0.92 -6.33 12.60
CA ILE A 370 1.79 -7.43 13.01
C ILE A 370 3.22 -6.91 13.01
N GLN A 371 3.92 -7.01 14.13
CA GLN A 371 5.36 -6.74 14.11
C GLN A 371 6.10 -7.82 13.30
N PRO A 372 7.21 -7.50 12.61
CA PRO A 372 7.98 -8.48 11.86
C PRO A 372 8.37 -9.72 12.68
N VAL A 373 8.66 -9.56 13.98
CA VAL A 373 9.01 -10.69 14.86
C VAL A 373 7.81 -11.62 15.13
N ASN A 374 6.59 -11.09 15.24
CA ASN A 374 5.37 -11.90 15.41
C ASN A 374 5.07 -12.67 14.12
N ALA A 375 5.31 -12.06 12.96
CA ALA A 375 5.21 -12.71 11.67
C ALA A 375 6.25 -13.83 11.51
N ILE A 376 7.49 -13.62 11.96
CA ILE A 376 8.54 -14.65 12.01
C ILE A 376 8.16 -15.79 12.97
N GLY A 377 7.68 -15.49 14.17
CA GLY A 377 7.19 -16.50 15.13
C GLY A 377 6.03 -17.33 14.56
N ALA A 378 5.07 -16.67 13.92
CA ALA A 378 3.97 -17.34 13.21
C ALA A 378 4.49 -18.23 12.06
N ALA A 379 5.41 -17.73 11.22
CA ALA A 379 6.00 -18.49 10.12
C ALA A 379 6.77 -19.73 10.62
N ILE A 380 7.54 -19.61 11.70
CA ILE A 380 8.27 -20.73 12.33
C ILE A 380 7.29 -21.77 12.90
N ALA A 381 6.20 -21.34 13.55
CA ALA A 381 5.18 -22.26 14.09
C ALA A 381 4.43 -23.01 12.97
N ILE A 382 4.11 -22.30 11.87
CA ILE A 382 3.46 -22.85 10.68
C ILE A 382 4.40 -23.86 9.98
N LEU A 383 5.66 -23.48 9.74
CA LEU A 383 6.66 -24.36 9.14
C LEU A 383 6.91 -25.60 10.00
N GLY A 384 7.02 -25.44 11.32
CA GLY A 384 7.13 -26.57 12.24
C GLY A 384 5.95 -27.54 12.14
N THR A 385 4.74 -27.02 11.97
CA THR A 385 3.56 -27.87 11.84
C THR A 385 3.46 -28.55 10.47
N PHE A 386 3.97 -27.91 9.42
CA PHE A 386 4.16 -28.55 8.11
C PHE A 386 5.22 -29.66 8.18
N LEU A 387 6.36 -29.44 8.85
CA LEU A 387 7.36 -30.48 9.06
C LEU A 387 6.80 -31.67 9.86
N TYR A 388 6.01 -31.41 10.90
CA TYR A 388 5.29 -32.44 11.65
C TYR A 388 4.33 -33.25 10.75
N SER A 389 3.56 -32.59 9.88
CA SER A 389 2.66 -33.30 8.96
C SER A 389 3.42 -34.15 7.94
N GLN A 390 4.52 -33.65 7.40
CA GLN A 390 5.36 -34.37 6.43
C GLN A 390 6.08 -35.57 7.05
N ILE A 391 6.60 -35.46 8.27
CA ILE A 391 7.26 -36.58 8.97
C ILE A 391 6.26 -37.71 9.22
N LEU A 392 5.03 -37.40 9.59
CA LEU A 392 3.98 -38.40 9.79
C LEU A 392 3.52 -39.02 8.46
N LEU A 393 3.45 -38.23 7.39
CA LEU A 393 3.17 -38.73 6.04
C LEU A 393 4.27 -39.69 5.55
N TYR A 394 5.54 -39.33 5.77
CA TYR A 394 6.70 -40.15 5.43
C TYR A 394 6.72 -41.48 6.20
N ILE A 395 6.45 -41.45 7.51
CA ILE A 395 6.29 -42.66 8.34
C ILE A 395 5.14 -43.55 7.80
N TYR A 396 4.04 -42.94 7.34
CA TYR A 396 2.90 -43.66 6.76
C TYR A 396 3.22 -44.28 5.39
N ILE A 397 3.94 -43.56 4.52
CA ILE A 397 4.38 -44.03 3.19
C ILE A 397 5.36 -45.20 3.34
N CYS A 398 6.34 -45.11 4.25
CA CYS A 398 7.28 -46.20 4.55
C CYS A 398 6.60 -47.51 4.99
N PHE A 399 5.37 -47.46 5.51
CA PHE A 399 4.63 -48.64 5.95
C PHE A 399 3.66 -49.23 4.91
N ARG A 400 3.38 -48.55 3.79
CA ARG A 400 2.34 -49.02 2.82
C ARG A 400 2.67 -48.97 1.34
N GLY A 401 3.81 -48.42 0.91
CA GLY A 401 4.40 -48.73 -0.41
C GLY A 401 3.50 -48.50 -1.64
N VAL A 402 2.70 -47.43 -1.67
CA VAL A 402 1.94 -47.00 -2.85
C VAL A 402 2.04 -45.47 -3.02
N CYS A 403 2.11 -45.04 -4.29
CA CYS A 403 2.39 -43.69 -4.81
C CYS A 403 1.71 -42.52 -4.06
N ALA A 404 2.36 -41.38 -3.83
CA ALA A 404 3.01 -40.50 -4.81
C ALA A 404 2.04 -39.91 -5.85
N PHE A 405 1.15 -38.99 -5.42
CA PHE A 405 0.58 -37.94 -6.26
C PHE A 405 -0.05 -36.80 -5.42
N GLN A 406 0.77 -36.14 -4.60
CA GLN A 406 0.33 -34.92 -3.89
C GLN A 406 1.46 -33.92 -3.61
N GLU A 407 2.70 -34.24 -4.02
CA GLU A 407 3.86 -33.38 -3.80
C GLU A 407 4.03 -32.36 -4.93
N GLU A 408 3.80 -32.72 -6.20
CA GLU A 408 3.85 -31.75 -7.31
C GLU A 408 2.75 -30.71 -7.19
N LEU A 409 1.47 -31.05 -6.97
CA LEU A 409 0.44 -30.03 -6.85
C LEU A 409 0.58 -29.17 -5.57
N VAL A 410 1.12 -29.71 -4.47
CA VAL A 410 1.32 -28.92 -3.23
C VAL A 410 2.62 -28.14 -3.26
N MET A 411 3.68 -28.62 -3.90
CA MET A 411 4.88 -27.81 -4.19
C MET A 411 4.61 -26.81 -5.31
N GLU A 412 3.82 -27.11 -6.34
CA GLU A 412 3.37 -26.13 -7.32
C GLU A 412 2.38 -25.15 -6.72
N ILE A 413 1.53 -25.51 -5.75
CA ILE A 413 0.67 -24.52 -5.04
C ILE A 413 1.46 -23.75 -3.99
N ILE A 414 2.43 -24.33 -3.28
CA ILE A 414 3.29 -23.59 -2.35
C ILE A 414 4.30 -22.73 -3.13
N LEU A 415 4.80 -23.21 -4.27
CA LEU A 415 5.62 -22.44 -5.19
C LEU A 415 4.77 -21.46 -6.00
N LEU A 416 3.51 -21.71 -6.34
CA LEU A 416 2.58 -20.69 -6.85
C LEU A 416 2.17 -19.72 -5.75
N LEU A 417 2.12 -20.09 -4.47
CA LEU A 417 1.82 -19.16 -3.38
C LEU A 417 3.05 -18.34 -2.99
N LEU A 418 4.26 -18.92 -3.11
CA LEU A 418 5.53 -18.20 -3.02
C LEU A 418 5.73 -17.30 -4.25
N ILE A 419 5.46 -17.79 -5.47
CA ILE A 419 5.50 -17.01 -6.72
C ILE A 419 4.33 -16.01 -6.79
N CYS A 420 3.15 -16.26 -6.21
CA CYS A 420 2.09 -15.25 -6.06
C CYS A 420 2.35 -14.30 -4.87
N SER A 421 3.24 -14.65 -3.95
CA SER A 421 3.83 -13.69 -3.00
C SER A 421 5.01 -12.92 -3.58
N LEU A 422 5.51 -13.33 -4.76
CA LEU A 422 6.62 -12.70 -5.49
C LEU A 422 6.21 -12.12 -6.86
N THR A 423 4.96 -12.28 -7.28
CA THR A 423 4.34 -11.69 -8.48
C THR A 423 2.89 -11.32 -8.13
N PRO A 424 2.50 -10.05 -8.25
CA PRO A 424 1.17 -9.62 -7.87
C PRO A 424 0.15 -10.02 -8.94
N ILE A 425 -0.64 -11.06 -8.68
CA ILE A 425 -1.88 -11.29 -9.44
C ILE A 425 -2.92 -10.24 -9.01
N SER A 426 -2.75 -9.05 -9.59
CA SER A 426 -3.78 -8.03 -9.62
C SER A 426 -4.83 -8.41 -10.66
N GLN A 427 -5.94 -9.00 -10.22
CA GLN A 427 -7.29 -8.84 -10.80
C GLN A 427 -8.30 -9.62 -9.95
N GLY A 428 -9.38 -8.98 -9.47
CA GLY A 428 -10.52 -9.74 -8.93
C GLY A 428 -11.46 -9.05 -7.94
N LEU A 429 -11.02 -8.04 -7.19
CA LEU A 429 -11.93 -7.09 -6.53
C LEU A 429 -11.18 -5.80 -6.21
N ASP A 430 -11.17 -4.85 -7.15
CA ASP A 430 -10.49 -3.57 -6.96
C ASP A 430 -11.24 -2.73 -5.91
N ARG A 431 -10.83 -2.88 -4.65
CA ARG A 431 -10.85 -1.76 -3.72
C ARG A 431 -9.61 -0.95 -4.00
N SER A 432 -9.75 0.00 -4.92
CA SER A 432 -8.73 1.00 -5.19
C SER A 432 -8.29 1.62 -3.85
N PRO A 433 -7.00 1.94 -3.65
CA PRO A 433 -6.53 2.51 -2.39
C PRO A 433 -7.34 3.77 -2.04
N PRO A 434 -7.56 4.06 -0.74
CA PRO A 434 -8.40 5.18 -0.33
C PRO A 434 -7.88 6.47 -0.94
N PHE A 435 -8.80 7.28 -1.47
CA PHE A 435 -8.47 8.53 -2.15
C PHE A 435 -7.63 9.43 -1.23
N LEU A 436 -6.48 9.88 -1.74
CA LEU A 436 -5.57 10.72 -0.95
C LEU A 436 -6.08 12.16 -0.92
N PHE A 437 -6.28 12.70 0.29
CA PHE A 437 -6.49 14.12 0.52
C PHE A 437 -5.26 14.66 1.23
N GLY A 438 -4.70 15.73 0.70
CA GLY A 438 -3.44 16.29 1.20
C GLY A 438 -3.26 17.77 0.92
N THR A 439 -2.13 18.27 1.39
CA THR A 439 -1.59 19.57 0.98
C THR A 439 -0.24 19.35 0.31
N ALA A 440 0.16 20.30 -0.54
CA ALA A 440 1.43 20.30 -1.23
C ALA A 440 2.33 21.46 -0.78
N SER A 441 3.64 21.27 -0.96
CA SER A 441 4.72 22.19 -0.56
C SER A 441 6.01 21.86 -1.32
N SER A 442 6.99 22.75 -1.27
CA SER A 442 8.34 22.51 -1.77
C SER A 442 9.41 22.98 -0.77
N SER A 443 10.57 22.35 -0.82
CA SER A 443 11.74 22.56 0.03
C SER A 443 12.15 24.03 0.12
N TYR A 444 12.43 24.66 -1.02
CA TYR A 444 12.89 26.05 -1.06
C TYR A 444 11.83 27.03 -0.53
N GLN A 445 10.55 26.75 -0.81
CA GLN A 445 9.45 27.64 -0.43
C GLN A 445 9.04 27.51 1.05
N TYR A 446 9.40 26.39 1.71
CA TYR A 446 8.96 26.07 3.08
C TYR A 446 10.09 26.01 4.12
N GLU A 447 11.21 25.36 3.82
CA GLU A 447 12.14 24.89 4.86
C GLU A 447 12.86 26.03 5.58
N GLY A 448 13.42 26.99 4.82
CA GLY A 448 14.44 27.89 5.34
C GLY A 448 15.70 27.13 5.79
N ALA A 449 16.39 27.68 6.79
CA ALA A 449 17.62 27.11 7.35
C ALA A 449 18.65 26.81 6.24
N TYR A 450 18.82 27.79 5.34
CA TYR A 450 19.36 27.58 4.00
C TYR A 450 20.87 27.26 3.94
N ILE A 451 21.61 27.60 4.99
CA ILE A 451 23.04 27.25 5.21
C ILE A 451 23.25 26.43 6.50
N SER A 452 22.17 25.98 7.14
CA SER A 452 22.24 25.19 8.38
C SER A 452 22.65 23.76 8.10
N ASP A 453 23.32 23.15 9.08
CA ASP A 453 23.60 21.70 9.14
C ASP A 453 24.22 21.13 7.85
N GLY A 454 25.15 21.87 7.24
CA GLY A 454 25.91 21.44 6.06
C GLY A 454 25.13 21.45 4.74
N LYS A 455 23.96 22.08 4.68
CA LYS A 455 23.27 22.33 3.39
C LYS A 455 24.15 23.20 2.47
N GLY A 456 24.26 22.81 1.20
CA GLY A 456 24.88 23.62 0.15
C GLY A 456 23.94 24.71 -0.38
N LEU A 457 24.51 25.71 -1.06
CA LEU A 457 23.69 26.68 -1.80
C LEU A 457 23.03 26.00 -3.00
N SER A 458 21.76 26.28 -3.21
CA SER A 458 21.01 25.96 -4.42
C SER A 458 21.02 27.13 -5.41
N ASN A 459 20.62 26.85 -6.64
CA ASN A 459 20.33 27.86 -7.66
C ASN A 459 19.37 28.96 -7.16
N TRP A 460 18.37 28.62 -6.34
CA TRP A 460 17.43 29.60 -5.80
C TRP A 460 18.00 30.42 -4.63
N ASP A 461 18.87 29.82 -3.81
CA ASP A 461 19.60 30.55 -2.77
C ASP A 461 20.43 31.67 -3.43
N VAL A 462 21.23 31.35 -4.46
CA VAL A 462 22.03 32.35 -5.17
C VAL A 462 21.15 33.37 -5.90
N PHE A 463 20.12 32.91 -6.60
CA PHE A 463 19.27 33.77 -7.42
C PHE A 463 18.53 34.84 -6.60
N SER A 464 17.90 34.45 -5.49
CA SER A 464 17.12 35.37 -4.66
C SER A 464 17.94 36.45 -3.95
N HIS A 465 19.25 36.23 -3.78
CA HIS A 465 20.20 37.22 -3.26
C HIS A 465 20.61 38.28 -4.31
N ILE A 466 20.27 38.10 -5.59
CA ILE A 466 20.52 39.11 -6.63
C ILE A 466 19.47 40.22 -6.51
N THR A 467 19.91 41.47 -6.36
CA THR A 467 19.00 42.63 -6.24
C THR A 467 18.09 42.76 -7.46
N GLY A 468 16.78 42.89 -7.23
CA GLY A 468 15.77 42.96 -8.31
C GLY A 468 15.39 41.61 -8.92
N SER A 469 15.93 40.49 -8.42
CA SER A 469 15.52 39.16 -8.85
C SER A 469 14.11 38.80 -8.38
N ILE A 470 13.69 39.19 -7.17
CA ILE A 470 12.36 38.90 -6.59
C ILE A 470 11.57 40.21 -6.47
N SER A 471 10.26 40.17 -6.80
CA SER A 471 9.41 41.36 -6.92
C SER A 471 9.29 42.19 -5.64
N ASP A 472 9.30 41.56 -4.47
CA ASP A 472 9.27 42.21 -3.14
C ASP A 472 10.65 42.28 -2.46
N GLY A 473 11.71 41.81 -3.14
CA GLY A 473 13.07 41.74 -2.60
C GLY A 473 13.30 40.69 -1.50
N SER A 474 12.34 39.79 -1.25
CA SER A 474 12.47 38.72 -0.26
C SER A 474 13.27 37.50 -0.77
N ASN A 475 13.60 36.58 0.14
CA ASN A 475 14.32 35.34 -0.18
C ASN A 475 13.80 34.12 0.62
N GLY A 476 14.35 32.94 0.32
CA GLY A 476 13.97 31.67 0.94
C GLY A 476 14.71 31.33 2.24
N ASP A 477 15.61 32.19 2.72
CA ASP A 477 16.58 31.89 3.80
C ASP A 477 15.95 31.31 5.06
N VAL A 478 14.80 31.88 5.42
CA VAL A 478 13.97 31.46 6.55
C VAL A 478 12.62 30.91 6.08
N ALA A 479 12.06 31.40 4.96
CA ALA A 479 10.75 30.98 4.45
C ALA A 479 9.66 30.98 5.55
N VAL A 480 8.95 29.85 5.72
CA VAL A 480 8.01 29.61 6.83
C VAL A 480 8.66 28.85 8.01
N ASP A 481 9.98 28.65 7.98
CA ASP A 481 10.77 28.03 9.05
C ASP A 481 10.39 26.55 9.32
N GLN A 482 9.92 25.82 8.28
CA GLN A 482 9.51 24.42 8.44
C GLN A 482 10.66 23.51 8.92
N TYR A 483 11.92 23.83 8.59
CA TYR A 483 13.07 23.03 9.05
C TYR A 483 13.09 22.83 10.57
N HIS A 484 12.70 23.87 11.32
CA HIS A 484 12.58 23.83 12.78
C HIS A 484 11.14 23.54 13.26
N ARG A 485 10.11 23.86 12.46
CA ARG A 485 8.69 23.87 12.87
C ARG A 485 7.81 22.78 12.28
N TYR A 486 8.37 21.82 11.54
CA TYR A 486 7.59 20.77 10.87
C TYR A 486 6.57 20.02 11.75
N LEU A 487 6.81 19.90 13.07
CA LEU A 487 5.83 19.32 14.01
C LEU A 487 4.56 20.17 14.15
N GLU A 488 4.67 21.50 14.20
CA GLU A 488 3.54 22.44 14.21
C GLU A 488 2.72 22.29 12.93
N ASP A 489 3.39 22.22 11.78
CA ASP A 489 2.75 22.04 10.47
C ASP A 489 2.03 20.69 10.35
N ILE A 490 2.58 19.63 10.95
CA ILE A 490 1.98 18.28 11.00
C ILE A 490 0.72 18.26 11.89
N ASP A 491 0.73 18.93 13.03
CA ASP A 491 -0.46 19.02 13.89
C ASP A 491 -1.61 19.78 13.19
N LEU A 492 -1.31 20.81 12.40
CA LEU A 492 -2.30 21.48 11.53
C LEU A 492 -2.88 20.54 10.47
N MET A 493 -2.04 19.70 9.86
CA MET A 493 -2.48 18.68 8.90
C MET A 493 -3.40 17.63 9.54
N GLU A 494 -3.06 17.10 10.72
CA GLU A 494 -3.93 16.19 11.48
C GLU A 494 -5.28 16.85 11.86
N ALA A 495 -5.25 18.14 12.23
CA ALA A 495 -6.44 18.90 12.57
C ALA A 495 -7.39 19.06 11.36
N MET A 496 -6.84 19.21 10.15
CA MET A 496 -7.57 19.23 8.87
C MET A 496 -7.99 17.85 8.34
N LYS A 497 -7.55 16.74 8.98
CA LYS A 497 -7.88 15.35 8.57
C LYS A 497 -7.31 14.90 7.21
N VAL A 498 -6.24 15.53 6.73
CA VAL A 498 -5.52 15.01 5.55
C VAL A 498 -4.91 13.63 5.85
N ASN A 499 -4.83 12.78 4.83
CA ASN A 499 -4.24 11.43 4.94
C ASN A 499 -2.93 11.29 4.14
N SER A 500 -2.49 12.36 3.48
CA SER A 500 -1.21 12.44 2.78
C SER A 500 -0.65 13.87 2.78
N TYR A 501 0.66 14.00 2.66
CA TYR A 501 1.35 15.28 2.54
C TYR A 501 2.38 15.20 1.42
N ARG A 502 2.32 16.16 0.50
CA ARG A 502 3.28 16.30 -0.59
C ARG A 502 4.31 17.37 -0.25
N PHE A 503 5.57 16.98 -0.25
CA PHE A 503 6.72 17.87 -0.02
C PHE A 503 7.87 17.45 -0.95
N SER A 504 8.84 18.34 -1.17
CA SER A 504 10.09 17.98 -1.86
C SER A 504 11.26 17.85 -0.89
N ILE A 505 12.23 17.02 -1.29
CA ILE A 505 13.53 16.92 -0.64
C ILE A 505 14.44 17.96 -1.30
N SER A 506 15.11 18.81 -0.52
CA SER A 506 16.12 19.71 -1.09
C SER A 506 17.35 18.91 -1.50
N TRP A 507 17.69 18.94 -2.78
CA TRP A 507 18.87 18.27 -3.30
C TRP A 507 20.13 18.85 -2.64
N ALA A 508 20.24 20.18 -2.55
CA ALA A 508 21.38 20.85 -1.90
C ALA A 508 21.51 20.55 -0.38
N ARG A 509 20.42 20.11 0.28
CA ARG A 509 20.48 19.64 1.68
C ARG A 509 21.01 18.21 1.80
N VAL A 510 20.75 17.33 0.84
CA VAL A 510 21.17 15.91 0.88
C VAL A 510 22.54 15.68 0.25
N LEU A 511 22.82 16.35 -0.87
CA LEU A 511 24.09 16.32 -1.60
C LEU A 511 24.55 17.75 -1.90
N PRO A 512 25.22 18.42 -0.95
CA PRO A 512 25.65 19.82 -1.09
C PRO A 512 26.51 20.10 -2.33
N HIS A 513 27.30 19.11 -2.74
CA HIS A 513 28.24 19.16 -3.87
C HIS A 513 27.83 18.20 -5.00
N GLY A 514 26.54 17.84 -5.10
CA GLY A 514 26.07 16.76 -5.99
C GLY A 514 26.78 15.43 -5.69
N ARG A 515 27.12 14.65 -6.72
CA ARG A 515 27.91 13.41 -6.54
C ARG A 515 29.41 13.63 -6.27
N PHE A 516 29.88 14.87 -6.22
CA PHE A 516 31.29 15.21 -6.08
C PHE A 516 31.73 15.38 -4.61
N GLY A 517 30.82 15.19 -3.66
CA GLY A 517 31.10 15.22 -2.22
C GLY A 517 30.31 14.15 -1.45
N GLU A 518 30.45 14.18 -0.13
CA GLU A 518 29.78 13.23 0.77
C GLU A 518 28.28 13.50 0.93
N VAL A 519 27.53 12.47 1.30
CA VAL A 519 26.11 12.59 1.67
C VAL A 519 25.99 13.34 2.98
N ASN A 520 25.22 14.43 3.00
CA ASN A 520 24.95 15.16 4.23
C ASN A 520 23.94 14.39 5.11
N LEU A 521 24.48 13.67 6.11
CA LEU A 521 23.69 12.90 7.07
C LEU A 521 22.74 13.77 7.90
N ALA A 522 23.03 15.06 8.13
CA ALA A 522 22.11 15.93 8.85
C ALA A 522 20.86 16.25 8.01
N GLY A 523 21.03 16.43 6.70
CA GLY A 523 19.93 16.50 5.73
C GLY A 523 19.08 15.23 5.70
N ILE A 524 19.73 14.05 5.64
CA ILE A 524 19.03 12.76 5.74
C ILE A 524 18.24 12.65 7.05
N ASN A 525 18.83 13.06 8.18
CA ASN A 525 18.19 13.01 9.49
C ASN A 525 16.99 13.96 9.61
N TYR A 526 17.01 15.12 8.94
CA TYR A 526 15.84 16.01 8.88
C TYR A 526 14.65 15.33 8.18
N TYR A 527 14.84 14.83 6.96
CA TYR A 527 13.75 14.18 6.23
C TYR A 527 13.27 12.89 6.90
N ASN A 528 14.15 12.13 7.56
CA ASN A 528 13.73 11.00 8.41
C ASN A 528 12.77 11.45 9.53
N ARG A 529 13.14 12.49 10.30
CA ARG A 529 12.27 13.01 11.37
C ARG A 529 10.93 13.52 10.84
N LEU A 530 10.92 14.19 9.69
CA LEU A 530 9.71 14.67 9.02
C LEU A 530 8.80 13.49 8.62
N ILE A 531 9.37 12.49 7.93
CA ILE A 531 8.66 11.29 7.46
C ILE A 531 8.09 10.47 8.63
N ASP A 532 8.88 10.27 9.68
CA ASP A 532 8.46 9.52 10.86
C ASP A 532 7.33 10.25 11.61
N ALA A 533 7.42 11.57 11.76
CA ALA A 533 6.36 12.38 12.38
C ALA A 533 5.05 12.37 11.58
N LEU A 534 5.12 12.42 10.24
CA LEU A 534 3.95 12.29 9.36
C LEU A 534 3.27 10.92 9.54
N LEU A 535 4.06 9.84 9.51
CA LEU A 535 3.55 8.47 9.62
C LEU A 535 2.99 8.16 11.02
N LEU A 536 3.55 8.75 12.08
CA LEU A 536 2.99 8.66 13.44
C LEU A 536 1.57 9.26 13.54
N LYS A 537 1.23 10.23 12.69
CA LYS A 537 -0.13 10.80 12.56
C LYS A 537 -0.99 10.10 11.49
N GLY A 538 -0.48 9.06 10.83
CA GLY A 538 -1.16 8.37 9.74
C GLY A 538 -1.18 9.13 8.41
N ILE A 539 -0.35 10.17 8.26
CA ILE A 539 -0.24 10.99 7.05
C ILE A 539 0.82 10.36 6.13
N GLN A 540 0.43 9.92 4.93
CA GLN A 540 1.31 9.26 3.98
C GLN A 540 2.24 10.26 3.25
N PRO A 541 3.57 10.09 3.28
CA PRO A 541 4.50 10.91 2.50
C PRO A 541 4.33 10.71 0.99
N PHE A 542 4.21 11.82 0.24
CA PHE A 542 4.16 11.86 -1.21
C PHE A 542 5.32 12.74 -1.73
N VAL A 543 6.49 12.15 -1.93
CA VAL A 543 7.75 12.90 -1.96
C VAL A 543 8.17 13.29 -3.37
N THR A 544 8.46 14.57 -3.58
CA THR A 544 9.06 15.09 -4.81
C THR A 544 10.59 15.14 -4.67
N LEU A 545 11.34 14.59 -5.63
CA LEU A 545 12.80 14.60 -5.62
C LEU A 545 13.34 15.97 -6.05
N PHE A 546 12.90 16.51 -7.19
CA PHE A 546 13.29 17.84 -7.66
C PHE A 546 12.07 18.77 -7.77
N HIS A 547 12.13 19.90 -7.07
CA HIS A 547 11.15 20.98 -7.19
C HIS A 547 11.91 22.32 -7.38
N PHE A 548 12.45 22.48 -8.59
CA PHE A 548 13.20 23.65 -9.06
C PHE A 548 14.55 23.93 -8.36
N ASP A 549 14.82 23.32 -7.20
CA ASP A 549 16.10 23.44 -6.49
C ASP A 549 17.14 22.38 -6.91
N ILE A 550 18.31 22.86 -7.35
CA ILE A 550 19.50 22.06 -7.67
C ILE A 550 20.69 22.69 -6.92
N PRO A 551 21.69 21.93 -6.42
CA PRO A 551 22.91 22.52 -5.86
C PRO A 551 23.57 23.44 -6.90
N GLN A 552 23.89 24.68 -6.50
CA GLN A 552 24.49 25.68 -7.39
C GLN A 552 25.77 25.14 -8.05
N GLU A 553 26.54 24.34 -7.33
CA GLU A 553 27.77 23.73 -7.84
C GLU A 553 27.56 22.87 -9.10
N LEU A 554 26.37 22.31 -9.33
CA LEU A 554 26.05 21.59 -10.57
C LEU A 554 25.78 22.54 -11.75
N GLU A 555 25.30 23.75 -11.47
CA GLU A 555 25.26 24.83 -12.46
C GLU A 555 26.68 25.30 -12.77
N ASP A 556 27.47 25.63 -11.75
CA ASP A 556 28.84 26.14 -11.90
C ASP A 556 29.79 25.15 -12.61
N ARG A 557 29.64 23.84 -12.36
CA ARG A 557 30.52 22.80 -12.93
C ARG A 557 30.26 22.50 -14.40
N TYR A 558 29.00 22.51 -14.84
CA TYR A 558 28.65 22.02 -16.18
C TYR A 558 27.38 22.64 -16.80
N GLY A 559 26.81 23.70 -16.23
CA GLY A 559 25.57 24.33 -16.72
C GLY A 559 24.31 23.52 -16.42
N GLY A 560 24.28 22.82 -15.28
CA GLY A 560 23.07 22.18 -14.75
C GLY A 560 22.37 21.28 -15.76
N TRP A 561 21.11 21.59 -16.07
CA TRP A 561 20.28 20.79 -16.97
C TRP A 561 20.69 20.86 -18.46
N LEU A 562 21.59 21.76 -18.85
CA LEU A 562 22.12 21.79 -20.23
C LEU A 562 23.14 20.68 -20.52
N SER A 563 23.70 20.05 -19.48
CA SER A 563 24.67 18.95 -19.60
C SER A 563 24.04 17.58 -19.36
N PRO A 564 24.38 16.55 -20.16
CA PRO A 564 23.94 15.17 -19.90
C PRO A 564 24.50 14.59 -18.59
N GLN A 565 25.52 15.22 -17.96
CA GLN A 565 26.01 14.81 -16.64
C GLN A 565 24.93 14.93 -15.56
N SER A 566 23.95 15.83 -15.72
CA SER A 566 22.82 15.97 -14.80
C SER A 566 22.01 14.68 -14.64
N GLN A 567 22.02 13.81 -15.66
CA GLN A 567 21.34 12.51 -15.62
C GLN A 567 21.97 11.56 -14.58
N GLU A 568 23.31 11.58 -14.50
CA GLU A 568 24.07 10.73 -13.57
C GLU A 568 24.01 11.29 -12.14
N ASP A 569 24.13 12.62 -12.00
CA ASP A 569 23.97 13.33 -10.73
C ASP A 569 22.56 13.16 -10.14
N PHE A 570 21.50 13.32 -10.95
CA PHE A 570 20.12 13.10 -10.49
C PHE A 570 19.83 11.63 -10.19
N GLN A 571 20.37 10.69 -10.99
CA GLN A 571 20.24 9.26 -10.69
C GLN A 571 20.91 8.91 -9.35
N PHE A 572 22.07 9.50 -9.04
CA PHE A 572 22.77 9.29 -7.77
C PHE A 572 21.98 9.88 -6.59
N PHE A 573 21.48 11.11 -6.71
CA PHE A 573 20.59 11.72 -5.72
C PHE A 573 19.34 10.88 -5.46
N ALA A 574 18.68 10.42 -6.52
CA ALA A 574 17.52 9.54 -6.42
C ALA A 574 17.87 8.21 -5.71
N ASP A 575 19.03 7.60 -6.01
CA ASP A 575 19.49 6.38 -5.33
C ASP A 575 19.65 6.57 -3.82
N ILE A 576 20.24 7.70 -3.39
CA ILE A 576 20.39 8.06 -1.97
C ILE A 576 19.03 8.25 -1.31
N CYS A 577 18.10 8.96 -1.95
CA CYS A 577 16.75 9.18 -1.42
C CYS A 577 15.94 7.88 -1.31
N PHE A 578 15.95 7.02 -2.34
CA PHE A 578 15.27 5.72 -2.30
C PHE A 578 15.86 4.81 -1.21
N LYS A 579 17.19 4.78 -1.08
CA LYS A 579 17.89 4.01 -0.03
C LYS A 579 17.54 4.48 1.39
N SER A 580 17.42 5.80 1.59
CA SER A 580 17.30 6.40 2.92
C SER A 580 15.86 6.48 3.43
N PHE A 581 14.88 6.55 2.53
CA PHE A 581 13.49 6.89 2.88
C PHE A 581 12.44 5.95 2.29
N GLY A 582 12.77 5.15 1.27
CA GLY A 582 11.78 4.36 0.51
C GLY A 582 11.21 3.15 1.27
N ASP A 583 11.82 2.78 2.39
CA ASP A 583 11.24 1.86 3.38
C ASP A 583 9.87 2.38 3.89
N ARG A 584 9.73 3.71 4.02
CA ARG A 584 8.54 4.43 4.50
C ARG A 584 7.79 5.16 3.39
N VAL A 585 8.48 5.80 2.44
CA VAL A 585 7.88 6.58 1.34
C VAL A 585 7.37 5.66 0.22
N LYS A 586 6.07 5.77 -0.11
CA LYS A 586 5.41 4.92 -1.13
C LYS A 586 4.98 5.63 -2.39
N TYR A 587 5.09 6.95 -2.46
CA TYR A 587 4.84 7.75 -3.66
C TYR A 587 6.00 8.70 -3.91
N TRP A 588 6.58 8.59 -5.10
CA TRP A 588 7.74 9.37 -5.54
C TRP A 588 7.41 10.15 -6.80
N VAL A 589 7.57 11.47 -6.76
CA VAL A 589 7.57 12.34 -7.94
C VAL A 589 9.02 12.66 -8.27
N THR A 590 9.45 12.38 -9.49
CA THR A 590 10.81 12.70 -9.95
C THR A 590 11.02 14.21 -10.10
N PHE A 591 10.20 14.86 -10.92
CA PHE A 591 10.25 16.30 -11.20
C PHE A 591 8.89 16.95 -10.95
N ASN A 592 8.89 18.14 -10.35
CA ASN A 592 7.78 19.08 -10.47
C ASN A 592 7.95 19.94 -11.73
N GLU A 593 6.87 20.08 -12.49
CA GLU A 593 6.66 21.02 -13.60
C GLU A 593 7.89 21.34 -14.48
N PRO A 594 8.59 20.34 -15.05
CA PRO A 594 9.67 20.60 -16.01
C PRO A 594 9.20 21.44 -17.20
N ASN A 595 7.94 21.28 -17.61
CA ASN A 595 7.32 22.06 -18.68
C ASN A 595 7.00 23.53 -18.31
N TYR A 596 7.00 23.89 -17.02
CA TYR A 596 6.87 25.27 -16.54
C TYR A 596 8.23 25.89 -16.25
N LEU A 597 9.10 25.17 -15.52
CA LEU A 597 10.45 25.61 -15.19
C LEU A 597 11.27 25.94 -16.44
N VAL A 598 11.28 25.04 -17.43
CA VAL A 598 12.23 25.13 -18.54
C VAL A 598 12.00 26.38 -19.42
N PRO A 599 10.77 26.73 -19.84
CA PRO A 599 10.50 28.01 -20.51
C PRO A 599 10.84 29.23 -19.66
N LEU A 600 10.66 29.17 -18.34
CA LEU A 600 11.02 30.29 -17.46
C LEU A 600 12.53 30.44 -17.31
N ALA A 601 13.28 29.35 -17.24
CA ALA A 601 14.71 29.35 -16.92
C ALA A 601 15.63 29.50 -18.14
N TYR A 602 15.27 28.87 -19.27
CA TYR A 602 16.13 28.74 -20.46
C TYR A 602 15.57 29.40 -21.73
N ARG A 603 14.35 29.97 -21.67
CA ARG A 603 13.76 30.71 -22.80
C ARG A 603 13.54 32.18 -22.49
N GLY A 604 12.88 32.49 -21.38
CA GLY A 604 12.61 33.86 -20.95
C GLY A 604 13.55 34.39 -19.86
N GLY A 605 14.49 33.57 -19.38
CA GLY A 605 15.48 33.95 -18.35
C GLY A 605 14.93 34.47 -17.03
N ARG A 606 13.65 34.21 -16.72
CA ARG A 606 12.99 34.69 -15.51
C ARG A 606 13.34 33.85 -14.28
N PHE A 607 13.60 32.56 -14.44
CA PHE A 607 14.02 31.67 -13.33
C PHE A 607 15.52 31.32 -13.49
N PRO A 608 16.23 30.93 -12.43
CA PRO A 608 17.63 30.52 -12.54
C PRO A 608 17.77 29.29 -13.48
N PRO A 609 18.79 29.23 -14.35
CA PRO A 609 20.00 30.08 -14.39
C PRO A 609 19.88 31.37 -15.22
N CYS A 610 18.67 31.87 -15.49
CA CYS A 610 18.42 33.15 -16.17
C CYS A 610 19.02 33.26 -17.58
N ARG A 611 18.80 32.21 -18.39
CA ARG A 611 19.31 32.14 -19.75
C ARG A 611 18.24 32.47 -20.78
N CYS A 612 18.57 33.37 -21.70
CA CYS A 612 17.72 33.74 -22.83
C CYS A 612 18.50 34.48 -23.92
N SER A 613 17.91 34.56 -25.11
CA SER A 613 18.38 35.42 -26.19
C SER A 613 17.60 36.75 -26.20
N SER A 614 18.23 37.82 -26.69
CA SER A 614 17.74 39.21 -26.59
C SER A 614 16.31 39.49 -27.04
N ASN A 615 15.75 38.66 -27.93
CA ASN A 615 14.37 38.81 -28.42
C ASN A 615 13.31 38.26 -27.45
N PHE A 616 13.72 37.58 -26.38
CA PHE A 616 12.85 36.90 -25.42
C PHE A 616 13.01 37.41 -23.98
N GLY A 617 14.09 38.11 -23.68
CA GLY A 617 14.37 38.71 -22.37
C GLY A 617 15.75 39.39 -22.35
N ASP A 618 16.07 40.03 -21.23
CA ASP A 618 17.34 40.72 -20.98
C ASP A 618 18.28 39.81 -20.18
N CYS A 619 19.00 38.93 -20.88
CA CYS A 619 19.96 37.98 -20.31
C CYS A 619 21.35 38.20 -20.90
N SER A 620 22.40 37.98 -20.11
CA SER A 620 23.79 38.07 -20.57
C SER A 620 24.17 36.96 -21.57
N GLU A 621 23.47 35.82 -21.53
CA GLU A 621 23.71 34.67 -22.39
C GLU A 621 22.50 33.73 -22.44
N GLY A 622 22.47 32.86 -23.46
CA GLY A 622 21.45 31.83 -23.65
C GLY A 622 20.98 31.70 -25.11
N ASP A 623 20.47 30.52 -25.45
CA ASP A 623 19.85 30.22 -26.74
C ASP A 623 18.40 29.77 -26.52
N SER A 624 17.47 30.74 -26.54
CA SER A 624 16.05 30.52 -26.34
C SER A 624 15.41 29.60 -27.39
N GLU A 625 16.07 29.37 -28.55
CA GLU A 625 15.58 28.45 -29.59
C GLU A 625 16.00 26.99 -29.40
N LYS A 626 16.92 26.72 -28.45
CA LYS A 626 17.58 25.41 -28.31
C LYS A 626 17.73 24.92 -26.87
N GLU A 627 18.23 25.77 -25.97
CA GLU A 627 18.49 25.42 -24.57
C GLU A 627 17.26 24.85 -23.84
N PRO A 628 16.03 25.36 -24.04
CA PRO A 628 14.82 24.75 -23.46
C PRO A 628 14.68 23.26 -23.81
N PHE A 629 14.90 22.90 -25.08
CA PHE A 629 14.74 21.53 -25.54
C PHE A 629 15.88 20.62 -25.06
N VAL A 630 17.08 21.16 -24.87
CA VAL A 630 18.21 20.42 -24.25
C VAL A 630 17.94 20.17 -22.76
N ALA A 631 17.53 21.19 -22.01
CA ALA A 631 17.22 21.07 -20.59
C ALA A 631 16.10 20.04 -20.34
N ALA A 632 14.97 20.15 -21.05
CA ALA A 632 13.87 19.20 -20.92
C ALA A 632 14.28 17.78 -21.34
N HIS A 633 15.12 17.62 -22.37
CA HIS A 633 15.64 16.30 -22.78
C HIS A 633 16.46 15.64 -21.66
N ASN A 634 17.37 16.38 -21.02
CA ASN A 634 18.13 15.86 -19.89
C ASN A 634 17.24 15.56 -18.68
N MET A 635 16.22 16.37 -18.37
CA MET A 635 15.25 16.08 -17.31
C MET A 635 14.42 14.81 -17.59
N ILE A 636 13.97 14.60 -18.83
CA ILE A 636 13.27 13.38 -19.28
C ILE A 636 14.16 12.14 -19.13
N LEU A 637 15.43 12.22 -19.50
CA LEU A 637 16.37 11.10 -19.37
C LEU A 637 16.78 10.86 -17.91
N SER A 638 16.85 11.91 -17.10
CA SER A 638 17.03 11.84 -15.64
C SER A 638 15.85 11.15 -14.96
N HIS A 639 14.62 11.43 -15.39
CA HIS A 639 13.42 10.69 -14.96
C HIS A 639 13.55 9.20 -15.29
N ALA A 640 13.88 8.87 -16.54
CA ALA A 640 14.05 7.47 -16.97
C ALA A 640 15.18 6.74 -16.21
N ALA A 641 16.25 7.45 -15.83
CA ALA A 641 17.32 6.93 -14.99
C ALA A 641 16.86 6.68 -13.54
N ALA A 642 16.13 7.62 -12.93
CA ALA A 642 15.57 7.49 -11.58
C ALA A 642 14.52 6.37 -11.47
N VAL A 643 13.56 6.29 -12.41
CA VAL A 643 12.65 5.14 -12.53
C VAL A 643 13.44 3.86 -12.75
N GLY A 644 14.49 3.93 -13.58
CA GLY A 644 15.33 2.79 -13.90
C GLY A 644 16.03 2.17 -12.68
N ILE A 645 16.59 2.98 -11.79
CA ILE A 645 17.20 2.50 -10.55
C ILE A 645 16.14 2.09 -9.52
N TYR A 646 15.02 2.84 -9.40
CA TYR A 646 13.91 2.50 -8.51
C TYR A 646 13.37 1.09 -8.79
N ARG A 647 13.00 0.81 -10.05
CA ARG A 647 12.43 -0.49 -10.44
C ARG A 647 13.43 -1.64 -10.35
N ASN A 648 14.72 -1.40 -10.57
CA ASN A 648 15.75 -2.43 -10.51
C ASN A 648 16.16 -2.83 -9.09
N LYS A 649 16.19 -1.86 -8.16
CA LYS A 649 16.89 -1.99 -6.86
C LYS A 649 15.95 -1.91 -5.67
N TYR A 650 14.80 -1.26 -5.80
CA TYR A 650 13.97 -0.87 -4.66
C TYR A 650 12.51 -1.29 -4.76
N GLN A 651 11.88 -1.24 -5.95
CA GLN A 651 10.43 -1.39 -6.07
C GLN A 651 9.89 -2.72 -5.53
N THR A 652 10.65 -3.82 -5.68
CA THR A 652 10.25 -5.15 -5.18
C THR A 652 10.18 -5.22 -3.65
N GLU A 653 11.09 -4.54 -2.94
CA GLU A 653 11.15 -4.52 -1.48
C GLU A 653 10.25 -3.41 -0.90
N GLN A 654 10.29 -2.23 -1.51
CA GLN A 654 9.64 -1.02 -1.00
C GLN A 654 8.17 -0.90 -1.41
N GLY A 655 7.75 -1.52 -2.52
CA GLY A 655 6.36 -1.55 -3.00
C GLY A 655 5.77 -0.22 -3.48
N GLY A 656 6.57 0.85 -3.51
CA GLY A 656 6.11 2.20 -3.87
C GLY A 656 5.92 2.41 -5.38
N LYS A 657 5.38 3.59 -5.70
CA LYS A 657 5.07 4.06 -7.06
C LYS A 657 5.88 5.30 -7.39
N ILE A 658 6.33 5.39 -8.64
CA ILE A 658 7.14 6.52 -9.13
C ILE A 658 6.53 7.18 -10.37
N GLY A 659 6.46 8.51 -10.36
CA GLY A 659 5.83 9.33 -11.38
C GLY A 659 6.53 10.66 -11.63
N ILE A 660 5.82 11.57 -12.30
CA ILE A 660 6.25 12.94 -12.62
C ILE A 660 5.05 13.88 -12.49
N ALA A 661 5.23 15.10 -11.98
CA ALA A 661 4.17 16.08 -11.85
C ALA A 661 4.38 17.18 -12.91
N LEU A 662 3.33 17.53 -13.65
CA LEU A 662 3.39 18.51 -14.75
C LEU A 662 2.40 19.65 -14.50
N HIS A 663 2.76 20.83 -15.02
CA HIS A 663 1.83 21.95 -15.11
C HIS A 663 0.87 21.66 -16.25
N CYS A 664 -0.42 21.51 -15.96
CA CYS A 664 -1.40 21.00 -16.91
C CYS A 664 -2.49 22.05 -17.18
N ASP A 665 -2.15 23.04 -18.00
CA ASP A 665 -3.11 24.02 -18.53
C ASP A 665 -4.21 23.32 -19.36
N SER A 666 -5.45 23.82 -19.31
CA SER A 666 -6.51 23.42 -20.25
C SER A 666 -6.60 24.43 -21.39
N PHE A 667 -6.64 23.95 -22.63
CA PHE A 667 -6.74 24.79 -23.83
C PHE A 667 -8.06 24.54 -24.57
N GLU A 668 -8.75 25.62 -24.91
CA GLU A 668 -9.97 25.62 -25.71
C GLU A 668 -9.71 26.30 -27.07
N PRO A 669 -10.22 25.78 -28.19
CA PRO A 669 -10.10 26.48 -29.46
C PRO A 669 -10.92 27.79 -29.43
N LEU A 670 -10.32 28.90 -29.84
CA LEU A 670 -10.95 30.23 -29.83
C LEU A 670 -12.21 30.24 -30.73
N SER A 671 -12.15 29.62 -31.90
CA SER A 671 -13.30 29.38 -32.77
C SER A 671 -13.51 27.89 -33.06
N ASN A 672 -14.57 27.55 -33.80
CA ASN A 672 -14.82 26.16 -34.23
C ASN A 672 -14.05 25.76 -35.50
N SER A 673 -13.11 26.60 -35.96
CA SER A 673 -12.28 26.35 -37.13
C SER A 673 -11.43 25.08 -36.98
N THR A 674 -10.90 24.55 -38.08
CA THR A 674 -9.98 23.40 -38.03
C THR A 674 -8.61 23.86 -37.52
N GLU A 675 -8.26 25.08 -37.87
CA GLU A 675 -7.02 25.78 -37.58
C GLU A 675 -6.84 25.97 -36.06
N ASP A 676 -7.87 26.45 -35.35
CA ASP A 676 -7.81 26.65 -33.89
C ASP A 676 -7.83 25.33 -33.11
N LYS A 677 -8.47 24.29 -33.65
CA LYS A 677 -8.42 22.93 -33.08
C LYS A 677 -7.02 22.34 -33.22
N LEU A 678 -6.39 22.48 -34.39
CA LEU A 678 -4.99 22.10 -34.58
C LEU A 678 -4.05 22.98 -33.72
N ALA A 679 -4.36 24.25 -33.50
CA ALA A 679 -3.63 25.10 -32.55
C ALA A 679 -3.76 24.60 -31.10
N THR A 680 -4.91 24.04 -30.74
CA THR A 680 -5.14 23.36 -29.45
C THR A 680 -4.29 22.08 -29.31
N GLU A 681 -4.21 21.25 -30.37
CA GLU A 681 -3.27 20.10 -30.40
C GLU A 681 -1.82 20.56 -30.22
N ARG A 682 -1.41 21.67 -30.85
CA ARG A 682 -0.06 22.26 -30.67
C ARG A 682 0.17 22.80 -29.25
N ALA A 683 -0.82 23.48 -28.66
CA ALA A 683 -0.72 24.00 -27.29
C ALA A 683 -0.53 22.88 -26.26
N LEU A 684 -1.28 21.79 -26.37
CA LEU A 684 -1.09 20.57 -25.57
C LEU A 684 0.29 19.95 -25.83
N SER A 685 0.72 19.91 -27.09
CA SER A 685 2.00 19.34 -27.51
C SER A 685 3.22 20.07 -26.94
N PHE A 686 3.18 21.40 -26.88
CA PHE A 686 4.25 22.23 -26.31
C PHE A 686 4.11 22.44 -24.78
N ASN A 687 3.12 21.81 -24.13
CA ASN A 687 2.88 21.90 -22.70
C ASN A 687 2.96 20.53 -22.01
N ILE A 688 1.93 19.69 -22.12
CA ILE A 688 1.83 18.40 -21.42
C ILE A 688 2.62 17.32 -22.16
N ASN A 689 2.36 17.18 -23.46
CA ASN A 689 2.81 16.01 -24.23
C ASN A 689 4.32 16.07 -24.50
N TRP A 690 4.93 17.26 -24.48
CA TRP A 690 6.37 17.48 -24.56
C TRP A 690 7.14 16.58 -23.59
N ILE A 691 6.59 16.33 -22.40
CA ILE A 691 7.21 15.52 -21.36
C ILE A 691 6.62 14.09 -21.32
N LEU A 692 5.30 13.94 -21.47
CA LEU A 692 4.66 12.61 -21.37
C LEU A 692 4.89 11.70 -22.59
N ASP A 693 4.85 12.22 -23.82
CA ASP A 693 5.02 11.37 -25.02
C ASP A 693 6.41 10.70 -25.07
N PRO A 694 7.52 11.39 -24.74
CA PRO A 694 8.82 10.75 -24.57
C PRO A 694 8.83 9.63 -23.52
N ILE A 695 8.15 9.82 -22.39
CA ILE A 695 8.13 8.85 -21.28
C ILE A 695 7.26 7.64 -21.61
N LEU A 696 6.11 7.83 -22.24
CA LEU A 696 5.10 6.78 -22.46
C LEU A 696 5.18 6.13 -23.85
N PHE A 697 5.59 6.88 -24.88
CA PHE A 697 5.69 6.41 -26.26
C PHE A 697 7.14 6.37 -26.78
N GLY A 698 8.11 6.93 -26.05
CA GLY A 698 9.53 6.90 -26.40
C GLY A 698 9.95 7.95 -27.43
N GLU A 699 9.07 8.90 -27.80
CA GLU A 699 9.34 9.95 -28.78
C GLU A 699 8.61 11.25 -28.46
N TYR A 700 9.14 12.39 -28.92
CA TYR A 700 8.44 13.68 -28.83
C TYR A 700 7.19 13.76 -29.74
N PRO A 701 6.24 14.67 -29.43
CA PRO A 701 5.04 14.92 -30.24
C PRO A 701 5.33 15.22 -31.72
N LYS A 702 4.39 14.88 -32.61
CA LYS A 702 4.51 15.08 -34.08
C LYS A 702 4.62 16.58 -34.43
N GLU A 703 3.89 17.42 -33.71
CA GLU A 703 3.80 18.87 -33.80
C GLU A 703 5.16 19.51 -33.50
N MET A 704 5.76 19.13 -32.37
CA MET A 704 7.08 19.61 -31.97
C MET A 704 8.15 19.22 -32.97
N LYS A 705 8.16 17.96 -33.43
CA LYS A 705 9.10 17.49 -34.47
C LYS A 705 8.97 18.30 -35.77
N MET A 706 7.76 18.58 -36.21
CA MET A 706 7.47 19.33 -37.44
C MET A 706 7.92 20.79 -37.34
N ILE A 707 7.67 21.45 -36.21
CA ILE A 707 7.96 22.89 -36.03
C ILE A 707 9.44 23.13 -35.69
N LEU A 708 10.02 22.35 -34.77
CA LEU A 708 11.36 22.56 -34.24
C LEU A 708 12.46 21.90 -35.08
N GLY A 709 12.15 20.81 -35.79
CA GLY A 709 13.09 20.11 -36.65
C GLY A 709 14.38 19.69 -35.94
N THR A 710 15.50 20.30 -36.31
CA THR A 710 16.84 19.99 -35.75
C THR A 710 17.10 20.57 -34.36
N ASN A 711 16.30 21.54 -33.88
CA ASN A 711 16.48 22.14 -32.55
C ASN A 711 15.96 21.22 -31.43
N LEU A 712 15.10 20.24 -31.77
CA LEU A 712 14.61 19.23 -30.86
C LEU A 712 15.58 18.04 -30.81
N PRO A 713 16.15 17.69 -29.64
CA PRO A 713 17.07 16.55 -29.53
C PRO A 713 16.45 15.21 -29.94
N LYS A 714 17.29 14.25 -30.36
CA LYS A 714 16.86 12.92 -30.80
C LYS A 714 17.27 11.86 -29.79
N PHE A 715 16.31 11.06 -29.32
CA PHE A 715 16.61 9.88 -28.51
C PHE A 715 17.29 8.79 -29.33
N SER A 716 18.46 8.36 -28.89
CA SER A 716 19.14 7.15 -29.36
C SER A 716 18.35 5.88 -29.01
N SER A 717 18.67 4.76 -29.66
CA SER A 717 18.06 3.45 -29.35
C SER A 717 18.24 3.03 -27.89
N TYR A 718 19.34 3.43 -27.25
CA TYR A 718 19.62 3.16 -25.83
C TYR A 718 18.72 3.99 -24.91
N GLU A 719 18.54 5.27 -25.21
CA GLU A 719 17.64 6.16 -24.45
C GLU A 719 16.18 5.76 -24.61
N LYS A 720 15.74 5.41 -25.83
CA LYS A 720 14.42 4.82 -26.07
C LYS A 720 14.20 3.54 -25.26
N ALA A 721 15.23 2.72 -25.06
CA ALA A 721 15.16 1.53 -24.22
C ALA A 721 15.02 1.86 -22.71
N LYS A 722 15.65 2.94 -22.22
CA LYS A 722 15.40 3.46 -20.86
C LYS A 722 13.96 3.97 -20.73
N LEU A 723 13.49 4.76 -21.68
CA LEU A 723 12.17 5.42 -21.67
C LEU A 723 11.01 4.42 -21.66
N ARG A 724 11.14 3.24 -22.27
CA ARG A 724 10.15 2.14 -22.19
C ARG A 724 9.75 1.70 -20.78
N ARG A 725 10.46 2.15 -19.75
CA ARG A 725 10.03 1.95 -18.35
C ARG A 725 8.82 2.82 -18.00
N GLY A 726 8.64 3.98 -18.64
CA GLY A 726 7.52 4.88 -18.39
C GLY A 726 7.45 5.30 -16.92
N LEU A 727 6.23 5.46 -16.43
CA LEU A 727 5.90 5.88 -15.06
C LEU A 727 4.78 5.01 -14.48
N ASP A 728 4.54 5.13 -13.18
CA ASP A 728 3.45 4.44 -12.47
C ASP A 728 2.21 5.33 -12.27
N PHE A 729 2.37 6.66 -12.32
CA PHE A 729 1.29 7.65 -12.23
C PHE A 729 1.69 9.01 -12.83
N ILE A 730 0.70 9.81 -13.21
CA ILE A 730 0.84 11.20 -13.66
C ILE A 730 0.40 12.14 -12.52
N GLY A 731 1.27 13.05 -12.11
CA GLY A 731 0.93 14.19 -11.25
C GLY A 731 0.40 15.34 -12.10
N VAL A 732 -0.77 15.85 -11.74
CA VAL A 732 -1.47 16.93 -12.43
C VAL A 732 -1.47 18.16 -11.52
N ASN A 733 -0.67 19.16 -11.86
CA ASN A 733 -0.78 20.50 -11.28
C ASN A 733 -1.69 21.32 -12.18
N HIS A 734 -2.92 21.59 -11.78
CA HIS A 734 -3.90 22.28 -12.62
C HIS A 734 -4.44 23.52 -11.92
N TYR A 735 -4.31 24.67 -12.59
CA TYR A 735 -4.66 25.98 -12.05
C TYR A 735 -5.59 26.79 -12.94
N ALA A 736 -5.35 26.79 -14.26
CA ALA A 736 -5.95 27.75 -15.19
C ALA A 736 -6.42 27.10 -16.51
N SER A 737 -7.12 27.90 -17.32
CA SER A 737 -7.48 27.54 -18.69
C SER A 737 -7.44 28.75 -19.61
N TYR A 738 -7.26 28.51 -20.91
CA TYR A 738 -7.15 29.58 -21.91
C TYR A 738 -7.84 29.19 -23.21
N TYR A 739 -8.27 30.20 -23.98
CA TYR A 739 -8.52 30.03 -25.39
C TYR A 739 -7.20 30.07 -26.17
N VAL A 740 -7.16 29.35 -27.29
CA VAL A 740 -6.02 29.36 -28.23
C VAL A 740 -6.50 29.53 -29.67
N ARG A 741 -5.76 30.33 -30.45
CA ARG A 741 -5.98 30.45 -31.91
C ARG A 741 -4.73 30.15 -32.71
N ASP A 742 -4.93 29.83 -33.97
CA ASP A 742 -3.83 29.56 -34.90
C ASP A 742 -2.97 30.80 -35.22
N CYS A 743 -1.65 30.60 -35.33
CA CYS A 743 -0.68 31.60 -35.80
C CYS A 743 0.24 31.06 -36.92
N ILE A 744 -0.19 30.02 -37.64
CA ILE A 744 0.52 29.48 -38.82
C ILE A 744 -0.11 30.01 -40.10
N SER A 745 -1.44 29.99 -40.15
CA SER A 745 -2.29 30.49 -41.23
C SER A 745 -2.76 31.94 -41.02
N SER A 746 -2.72 32.41 -39.78
CA SER A 746 -3.15 33.75 -39.35
C SER A 746 -2.00 34.54 -38.75
N THR A 747 -2.01 35.86 -38.89
CA THR A 747 -1.01 36.73 -38.27
C THR A 747 -1.24 36.89 -36.77
N CYS A 748 -0.14 36.80 -36.02
CA CYS A 748 -0.05 37.05 -34.59
C CYS A 748 1.28 37.78 -34.36
N GLU A 749 1.24 39.03 -33.89
CA GLU A 749 2.46 39.83 -33.74
C GLU A 749 3.12 39.61 -32.38
N HIS A 750 2.31 39.50 -31.31
CA HIS A 750 2.77 39.33 -29.93
C HIS A 750 1.81 38.45 -29.13
N GLY A 751 2.33 37.64 -28.20
CA GLY A 751 1.53 36.80 -27.30
C GLY A 751 2.27 35.55 -26.81
N LYS A 752 1.80 34.94 -25.73
CA LYS A 752 2.30 33.62 -25.26
C LYS A 752 1.86 32.54 -26.26
N GLY A 753 2.78 31.65 -26.63
CA GLY A 753 2.54 30.60 -27.63
C GLY A 753 2.96 30.97 -29.06
N VAL A 754 3.04 32.27 -29.38
CA VAL A 754 3.09 32.77 -30.76
C VAL A 754 4.41 32.42 -31.44
N SER A 755 5.48 32.22 -30.67
CA SER A 755 6.80 31.88 -31.21
C SER A 755 6.90 30.43 -31.69
N ARG A 756 7.84 30.19 -32.61
CA ARG A 756 8.22 28.84 -33.07
C ARG A 756 8.55 27.89 -31.92
N THR A 757 9.21 28.41 -30.88
CA THR A 757 9.61 27.67 -29.68
C THR A 757 8.46 27.27 -28.75
N GLU A 758 7.28 27.87 -28.92
CA GLU A 758 6.10 27.60 -28.10
C GLU A 758 4.95 26.95 -28.88
N GLY A 759 5.09 26.75 -30.20
CA GLY A 759 4.11 26.00 -31.00
C GLY A 759 3.23 26.83 -31.96
N LEU A 760 3.55 28.11 -32.18
CA LEU A 760 2.88 28.97 -33.17
C LEU A 760 1.35 29.07 -32.96
N TYR A 761 0.92 29.37 -31.73
CA TYR A 761 -0.49 29.64 -31.39
C TYR A 761 -0.60 30.87 -30.48
N GLU A 762 -1.69 31.61 -30.48
CA GLU A 762 -1.88 32.71 -29.51
C GLU A 762 -2.73 32.21 -28.35
N GLN A 763 -2.19 32.28 -27.13
CA GLN A 763 -2.92 32.02 -25.89
C GLN A 763 -3.62 33.30 -25.40
N THR A 764 -4.92 33.22 -25.10
CA THR A 764 -5.70 34.36 -24.56
C THR A 764 -6.74 33.92 -23.53
N ALA A 765 -7.03 34.78 -22.56
CA ALA A 765 -8.14 34.59 -21.62
C ALA A 765 -9.50 34.99 -22.20
N LEU A 766 -9.53 35.69 -23.34
CA LEU A 766 -10.73 36.37 -23.86
C LEU A 766 -11.20 35.77 -25.19
N LYS A 767 -12.52 35.64 -25.35
CA LYS A 767 -13.20 35.30 -26.60
C LYS A 767 -14.27 36.35 -26.90
N ASN A 768 -14.09 37.12 -27.97
CA ASN A 768 -14.95 38.25 -28.33
C ASN A 768 -15.14 39.26 -27.17
N GLY A 769 -14.08 39.52 -26.41
CA GLY A 769 -14.10 40.39 -25.22
C GLY A 769 -14.67 39.75 -23.94
N VAL A 770 -15.18 38.52 -24.00
CA VAL A 770 -15.70 37.78 -22.84
C VAL A 770 -14.62 36.86 -22.27
N PRO A 771 -14.31 36.92 -20.96
CA PRO A 771 -13.39 35.99 -20.31
C PRO A 771 -13.84 34.53 -20.38
N ILE A 772 -12.87 33.61 -20.41
CA ILE A 772 -13.12 32.15 -20.30
C ILE A 772 -13.74 31.77 -18.95
N GLY A 773 -13.41 32.51 -17.89
CA GLY A 773 -13.89 32.35 -16.52
C GLY A 773 -13.47 33.57 -15.70
N ASP A 774 -13.55 33.49 -14.36
CA ASP A 774 -13.23 34.65 -13.52
C ASP A 774 -11.74 35.00 -13.62
N LEU A 775 -11.46 36.25 -13.99
CA LEU A 775 -10.10 36.78 -14.03
C LEU A 775 -9.59 37.06 -12.60
N THR A 776 -8.29 36.92 -12.40
CA THR A 776 -7.61 37.32 -11.16
C THR A 776 -6.60 38.43 -11.44
N PRO A 777 -5.97 39.05 -10.42
CA PRO A 777 -4.85 39.97 -10.62
C PRO A 777 -3.61 39.33 -11.28
N PHE A 778 -3.63 38.02 -11.55
CA PHE A 778 -2.57 37.31 -12.23
C PHE A 778 -3.05 36.90 -13.64
N ASP A 779 -2.42 37.44 -14.68
CA ASP A 779 -2.75 37.15 -16.10
C ASP A 779 -2.76 35.65 -16.45
N TRP A 780 -2.01 34.86 -15.67
CA TRP A 780 -1.90 33.41 -15.84
C TRP A 780 -2.97 32.60 -15.10
N LEU A 781 -3.62 33.13 -14.06
CA LEU A 781 -4.60 32.40 -13.25
C LEU A 781 -6.03 32.79 -13.64
N ASN A 782 -6.54 32.12 -14.67
CA ASN A 782 -7.91 32.27 -15.17
C ASN A 782 -8.79 31.15 -14.61
N VAL A 783 -9.79 31.50 -13.78
CA VAL A 783 -10.58 30.53 -13.01
C VAL A 783 -11.64 29.86 -13.88
N TYR A 784 -11.35 28.67 -14.37
CA TYR A 784 -12.26 27.88 -15.21
C TYR A 784 -12.34 26.42 -14.75
N PRO A 785 -13.19 26.09 -13.76
CA PRO A 785 -13.25 24.76 -13.16
C PRO A 785 -13.52 23.60 -14.12
N GLN A 786 -14.18 23.86 -15.25
CA GLN A 786 -14.43 22.87 -16.30
C GLN A 786 -13.14 22.41 -16.98
N GLY A 787 -12.08 23.22 -16.96
CA GLY A 787 -10.74 22.88 -17.43
C GLY A 787 -10.19 21.64 -16.72
N MET A 788 -10.31 21.56 -15.39
CA MET A 788 -9.91 20.39 -14.60
C MET A 788 -10.50 19.10 -15.16
N LYS A 789 -11.82 19.09 -15.46
CA LYS A 789 -12.47 17.92 -16.03
C LYS A 789 -11.91 17.60 -17.42
N LYS A 790 -11.78 18.60 -18.29
CA LYS A 790 -11.33 18.42 -19.68
C LYS A 790 -9.90 17.90 -19.74
N THR A 791 -8.97 18.47 -18.96
CA THR A 791 -7.59 18.00 -18.82
C THR A 791 -7.54 16.55 -18.33
N LEU A 792 -8.34 16.17 -17.33
CA LEU A 792 -8.34 14.78 -16.82
C LEU A 792 -8.92 13.76 -17.82
N ILE A 793 -9.95 14.14 -18.58
CA ILE A 793 -10.49 13.30 -19.66
C ILE A 793 -9.49 13.19 -20.82
N TYR A 794 -8.83 14.29 -21.19
CA TYR A 794 -7.76 14.30 -22.18
C TYR A 794 -6.60 13.35 -21.80
N LEU A 795 -6.12 13.44 -20.55
CA LEU A 795 -5.07 12.55 -20.03
C LEU A 795 -5.52 11.09 -20.00
N LYS A 796 -6.77 10.82 -19.56
CA LYS A 796 -7.37 9.48 -19.60
C LYS A 796 -7.36 8.89 -21.01
N ASP A 797 -7.84 9.64 -21.99
CA ASP A 797 -8.04 9.13 -23.35
C ASP A 797 -6.73 9.04 -24.14
N THR A 798 -5.78 9.94 -23.88
CA THR A 798 -4.46 9.96 -24.53
C THR A 798 -3.49 8.93 -23.93
N TYR A 799 -3.47 8.78 -22.61
CA TYR A 799 -2.49 7.97 -21.87
C TYR A 799 -3.10 6.72 -21.23
N ASN A 800 -4.06 6.10 -21.92
CA ASN A 800 -4.66 4.80 -21.57
C ASN A 800 -5.12 4.69 -20.09
N ASN A 801 -5.73 5.76 -19.58
CA ASN A 801 -6.18 5.92 -18.19
C ASN A 801 -5.11 5.58 -17.14
N THR A 802 -3.86 5.95 -17.40
CA THR A 802 -2.76 5.88 -16.42
C THR A 802 -3.17 6.58 -15.12
N PRO A 803 -2.89 6.01 -13.93
CA PRO A 803 -3.30 6.60 -12.66
C PRO A 803 -2.87 8.05 -12.50
N MET A 804 -3.77 8.89 -12.02
CA MET A 804 -3.56 10.33 -11.84
C MET A 804 -3.68 10.75 -10.37
N PHE A 805 -2.94 11.79 -10.00
CA PHE A 805 -3.13 12.51 -8.75
C PHE A 805 -3.15 14.01 -9.07
N ILE A 806 -4.11 14.77 -8.52
CA ILE A 806 -4.03 16.23 -8.57
C ILE A 806 -2.97 16.64 -7.56
N THR A 807 -1.72 16.77 -8.00
CA THR A 807 -0.56 17.02 -7.15
C THR A 807 -0.47 18.46 -6.69
N GLU A 808 -1.14 19.38 -7.41
CA GLU A 808 -1.40 20.76 -6.98
C GLU A 808 -2.71 21.29 -7.59
N ASN A 809 -3.49 22.00 -6.78
CA ASN A 809 -4.57 22.88 -7.20
C ASN A 809 -4.82 23.91 -6.09
N GLY A 810 -4.97 25.18 -6.43
CA GLY A 810 -5.04 26.25 -5.42
C GLY A 810 -5.38 27.62 -5.97
N TYR A 811 -5.60 28.58 -5.07
CA TYR A 811 -5.94 29.96 -5.41
C TYR A 811 -5.02 30.93 -4.67
N GLY A 812 -4.20 31.65 -5.42
CA GLY A 812 -3.31 32.68 -4.88
C GLY A 812 -4.07 33.98 -4.65
N ILE A 813 -3.75 34.67 -3.56
CA ILE A 813 -4.28 36.00 -3.25
C ILE A 813 -3.10 36.97 -3.19
N LEU A 814 -3.17 38.07 -3.93
CA LEU A 814 -2.16 39.12 -3.88
C LEU A 814 -2.22 39.83 -2.51
N TYR A 815 -1.07 40.07 -1.90
CA TYR A 815 -0.95 40.85 -0.69
C TYR A 815 -1.12 42.34 -1.00
N ASP A 816 -1.91 42.99 -0.16
CA ASP A 816 -2.35 44.37 -0.22
C ASP A 816 -2.22 44.90 1.22
N PRO A 817 -1.39 45.93 1.47
CA PRO A 817 -1.17 46.45 2.82
C PRO A 817 -2.40 47.17 3.41
N ASP A 818 -3.37 47.55 2.58
CA ASP A 818 -4.60 48.22 3.01
C ASP A 818 -5.68 47.22 3.48
N VAL A 819 -5.50 45.92 3.22
CA VAL A 819 -6.41 44.84 3.63
C VAL A 819 -6.01 44.26 4.98
N THR A 820 -6.98 44.10 5.88
CA THR A 820 -6.71 43.58 7.23
C THR A 820 -6.43 42.07 7.22
N GLU A 821 -5.66 41.60 8.20
CA GLU A 821 -5.40 40.15 8.33
C GLU A 821 -6.71 39.36 8.56
N GLU A 822 -7.72 39.93 9.24
CA GLU A 822 -9.04 39.30 9.39
C GLU A 822 -9.76 39.10 8.04
N GLU A 823 -9.64 40.04 7.10
CA GLU A 823 -10.16 39.88 5.73
C GLU A 823 -9.39 38.79 4.96
N TYR A 824 -8.06 38.68 5.16
CA TYR A 824 -7.26 37.58 4.60
C TYR A 824 -7.60 36.19 5.17
N LEU A 825 -8.08 36.11 6.41
CA LEU A 825 -8.59 34.86 6.98
C LEU A 825 -9.96 34.48 6.38
N ASN A 826 -10.74 35.43 5.86
CA ASN A 826 -12.06 35.22 5.26
C ASN A 826 -11.97 34.95 3.74
N ASP A 827 -11.17 33.95 3.35
CA ASP A 827 -10.76 33.67 1.96
C ASP A 827 -11.81 32.95 1.08
N TYR A 828 -13.06 33.45 1.06
CA TYR A 828 -14.19 32.87 0.32
C TYR A 828 -13.91 32.58 -1.17
N LYS A 829 -13.11 33.41 -1.86
CA LYS A 829 -12.73 33.17 -3.27
C LYS A 829 -11.94 31.87 -3.46
N ARG A 830 -11.07 31.52 -2.50
CA ARG A 830 -10.34 30.24 -2.52
C ARG A 830 -11.29 29.06 -2.35
N ILE A 831 -12.28 29.18 -1.47
CA ILE A 831 -13.31 28.15 -1.27
C ILE A 831 -14.12 27.94 -2.55
N GLN A 832 -14.58 29.03 -3.19
CA GLN A 832 -15.32 28.96 -4.46
C GLN A 832 -14.49 28.28 -5.55
N TYR A 833 -13.22 28.71 -5.71
CA TYR A 833 -12.26 28.11 -6.63
C TYR A 833 -12.09 26.61 -6.40
N MET A 834 -11.70 26.21 -5.18
CA MET A 834 -11.39 24.81 -4.85
C MET A 834 -12.64 23.92 -4.94
N SER A 835 -13.81 24.41 -4.50
CA SER A 835 -15.07 23.66 -4.60
C SER A 835 -15.44 23.38 -6.06
N GLY A 836 -15.35 24.39 -6.93
CA GLY A 836 -15.64 24.21 -8.35
C GLY A 836 -14.70 23.21 -9.02
N HIS A 837 -13.38 23.31 -8.77
CA HIS A 837 -12.39 22.39 -9.33
C HIS A 837 -12.58 20.97 -8.79
N PHE A 838 -12.86 20.81 -7.50
CA PHE A 838 -13.12 19.51 -6.89
C PHE A 838 -14.41 18.86 -7.43
N GLU A 839 -15.47 19.62 -7.69
CA GLU A 839 -16.70 19.09 -8.31
C GLU A 839 -16.46 18.58 -9.74
N ASN A 840 -15.60 19.26 -10.51
CA ASN A 840 -15.21 18.87 -11.87
C ASN A 840 -14.24 17.69 -11.90
N LEU A 841 -13.29 17.61 -10.96
CA LEU A 841 -12.48 16.42 -10.68
C LEU A 841 -13.39 15.21 -10.38
N MET A 842 -14.35 15.36 -9.47
CA MET A 842 -15.30 14.30 -9.15
C MET A 842 -16.22 13.95 -10.34
N ALA A 843 -16.43 14.87 -11.29
CA ALA A 843 -17.12 14.57 -12.55
C ALA A 843 -16.25 13.73 -13.50
N ALA A 844 -14.96 14.04 -13.64
CA ALA A 844 -14.02 13.22 -14.43
C ALA A 844 -13.90 11.79 -13.86
N ILE A 845 -13.82 11.64 -12.53
CA ILE A 845 -13.81 10.32 -11.88
C ILE A 845 -15.10 9.54 -12.17
N ARG A 846 -16.27 10.19 -12.15
CA ARG A 846 -17.55 9.56 -12.55
C ARG A 846 -17.61 9.15 -14.02
N GLU A 847 -16.83 9.79 -14.88
CA GLU A 847 -16.65 9.46 -16.30
C GLU A 847 -15.46 8.52 -16.55
N GLY A 848 -14.90 7.93 -15.48
CA GLY A 848 -13.93 6.83 -15.53
C GLY A 848 -12.47 7.24 -15.49
N ALA A 849 -12.13 8.50 -15.24
CA ALA A 849 -10.75 8.92 -15.02
C ALA A 849 -10.20 8.33 -13.70
N ASP A 850 -9.09 7.59 -13.78
CA ASP A 850 -8.44 6.96 -12.61
C ASP A 850 -7.65 7.98 -11.78
N VAL A 851 -8.36 8.89 -11.11
CA VAL A 851 -7.75 9.89 -10.22
C VAL A 851 -7.85 9.43 -8.78
N ARG A 852 -6.69 9.34 -8.11
CA ARG A 852 -6.52 8.67 -6.80
C ARG A 852 -6.18 9.62 -5.65
N GLY A 853 -6.07 10.92 -5.90
CA GLY A 853 -5.90 11.91 -4.85
C GLY A 853 -5.97 13.37 -5.31
N TYR A 854 -6.09 14.26 -4.32
CA TYR A 854 -6.14 15.72 -4.47
C TYR A 854 -5.32 16.40 -3.36
N PHE A 855 -4.30 17.15 -3.79
CA PHE A 855 -3.40 17.91 -2.94
C PHE A 855 -3.62 19.41 -3.16
N ALA A 856 -4.04 20.12 -2.12
CA ALA A 856 -4.21 21.57 -2.17
C ALA A 856 -2.84 22.27 -2.18
N TRP A 857 -2.63 23.20 -3.11
CA TRP A 857 -1.54 24.18 -3.05
C TRP A 857 -2.06 25.45 -2.34
N SER A 858 -1.71 25.70 -1.09
CA SER A 858 -0.78 24.94 -0.23
C SER A 858 -1.23 24.92 1.24
N LEU A 859 -0.46 24.27 2.13
CA LEU A 859 -0.78 24.27 3.56
C LEU A 859 -0.70 25.69 4.17
N LEU A 860 0.32 26.46 3.78
CA LEU A 860 0.81 27.68 4.41
C LEU A 860 1.13 28.74 3.35
N ASP A 861 0.88 30.01 3.65
CA ASP A 861 1.44 31.11 2.86
C ASP A 861 2.97 31.03 2.88
N ASN A 862 3.59 31.02 1.70
CA ASN A 862 4.97 30.61 1.49
C ASN A 862 5.64 31.48 0.41
N PHE A 863 6.92 31.23 0.11
CA PHE A 863 7.67 32.02 -0.86
C PHE A 863 7.26 31.64 -2.30
N GLU A 864 6.42 32.43 -2.96
CA GLU A 864 5.90 32.15 -4.31
C GLU A 864 6.88 32.61 -5.40
N TRP A 865 8.07 32.01 -5.38
CA TRP A 865 9.13 32.16 -6.39
C TRP A 865 9.45 33.63 -6.70
N LYS A 866 9.27 34.07 -7.95
CA LYS A 866 9.47 35.44 -8.41
C LYS A 866 8.64 36.49 -7.66
N PHE A 867 7.50 36.10 -7.10
CA PHE A 867 6.61 37.00 -6.37
C PHE A 867 6.99 37.15 -4.88
N GLY A 868 7.92 36.34 -4.35
CA GLY A 868 8.26 36.38 -2.94
C GLY A 868 7.06 36.04 -2.05
N PHE A 869 6.85 36.79 -0.97
CA PHE A 869 5.71 36.62 -0.08
C PHE A 869 4.50 37.48 -0.47
N SER A 870 4.58 38.21 -1.59
CA SER A 870 3.45 39.01 -2.09
C SER A 870 2.27 38.19 -2.60
N VAL A 871 2.40 36.86 -2.75
CA VAL A 871 1.30 35.97 -3.15
C VAL A 871 1.06 34.89 -2.12
N ARG A 872 -0.14 34.91 -1.53
CA ARG A 872 -0.56 34.04 -0.43
C ARG A 872 -1.43 32.90 -0.95
N PHE A 873 -0.89 31.67 -1.03
CA PHE A 873 -1.61 30.45 -1.48
C PHE A 873 -2.15 29.55 -0.36
N GLY A 874 -1.69 29.73 0.88
CA GLY A 874 -1.91 28.79 1.97
C GLY A 874 -3.34 28.76 2.51
N LEU A 875 -3.79 27.58 2.91
CA LEU A 875 -4.97 27.36 3.76
C LEU A 875 -4.80 27.97 5.16
N HIS A 876 -3.56 28.15 5.61
CA HIS A 876 -3.21 28.95 6.79
C HIS A 876 -2.39 30.17 6.36
N SER A 877 -2.67 31.31 7.00
CA SER A 877 -1.81 32.49 6.93
C SER A 877 -0.55 32.27 7.77
N VAL A 878 0.56 32.87 7.36
CA VAL A 878 1.83 32.87 8.10
C VAL A 878 2.22 34.31 8.38
N ASP A 879 2.29 34.67 9.66
CA ASP A 879 2.98 35.89 10.08
C ASP A 879 4.49 35.68 9.86
N HIS A 880 5.07 36.34 8.86
CA HIS A 880 6.47 36.13 8.51
C HIS A 880 7.47 36.67 9.54
N ALA A 881 7.04 37.51 10.49
CA ALA A 881 7.87 38.01 11.59
C ALA A 881 7.86 37.06 12.80
N THR A 882 6.69 36.57 13.23
CA THR A 882 6.59 35.65 14.39
C THR A 882 6.63 34.16 14.00
N LYS A 883 6.49 33.85 12.71
CA LYS A 883 6.27 32.51 12.12
C LYS A 883 5.01 31.81 12.63
N LYS A 884 4.06 32.54 13.22
CA LYS A 884 2.77 31.99 13.69
C LYS A 884 1.90 31.59 12.49
N ARG A 885 1.34 30.38 12.54
CA ARG A 885 0.31 29.91 11.60
C ARG A 885 -1.09 30.27 12.11
N THR A 886 -1.96 30.77 11.23
CA THR A 886 -3.36 31.07 11.57
C THR A 886 -4.31 30.48 10.50
N PRO A 887 -5.30 29.64 10.85
CA PRO A 887 -6.17 29.00 9.88
C PRO A 887 -7.10 30.01 9.20
N LYS A 888 -7.17 29.95 7.87
CA LYS A 888 -8.18 30.68 7.08
C LYS A 888 -9.47 29.86 7.00
N LEU A 889 -10.54 30.48 6.51
CA LEU A 889 -11.83 29.83 6.33
C LEU A 889 -11.73 28.58 5.42
N SER A 890 -10.87 28.64 4.40
CA SER A 890 -10.58 27.52 3.50
C SER A 890 -10.02 26.27 4.19
N ALA A 891 -9.20 26.40 5.25
CA ALA A 891 -8.74 25.25 6.04
C ALA A 891 -9.92 24.51 6.70
N THR A 892 -10.87 25.27 7.25
CA THR A 892 -12.09 24.72 7.86
C THR A 892 -13.00 24.09 6.79
N TRP A 893 -13.15 24.74 5.64
CA TRP A 893 -13.90 24.17 4.51
C TRP A 893 -13.27 22.87 3.98
N TYR A 894 -11.95 22.82 3.83
CA TYR A 894 -11.25 21.65 3.29
C TYR A 894 -11.34 20.45 4.23
N LYS A 895 -11.22 20.68 5.55
CA LYS A 895 -11.55 19.67 6.58
C LYS A 895 -12.97 19.13 6.42
N ASN A 896 -13.97 20.01 6.32
CA ASN A 896 -15.37 19.61 6.18
C ASN A 896 -15.62 18.84 4.86
N LEU A 897 -14.90 19.17 3.78
CA LEU A 897 -14.92 18.43 2.51
C LEU A 897 -14.40 17.00 2.70
N ILE A 898 -13.26 16.82 3.37
CA ILE A 898 -12.64 15.52 3.64
C ILE A 898 -13.57 14.67 4.51
N GLU A 899 -14.09 15.21 5.61
CA GLU A 899 -15.01 14.52 6.50
C GLU A 899 -16.29 14.09 5.77
N LYS A 900 -16.87 14.97 4.92
CA LYS A 900 -18.02 14.65 4.08
C LYS A 900 -17.71 13.52 3.09
N TYR A 901 -16.60 13.60 2.37
CA TYR A 901 -16.19 12.57 1.40
C TYR A 901 -15.98 11.22 2.09
N THR A 902 -15.24 11.21 3.20
CA THR A 902 -14.94 10.01 3.99
C THR A 902 -16.23 9.34 4.45
N ASN A 903 -17.18 10.11 5.02
CA ASN A 903 -18.48 9.61 5.43
C ASN A 903 -19.30 9.04 4.25
N ASP A 904 -19.40 9.76 3.12
CA ASP A 904 -20.13 9.31 1.94
C ASP A 904 -19.46 8.09 1.25
N SER A 905 -18.15 7.88 1.44
CA SER A 905 -17.41 6.71 0.96
C SER A 905 -17.67 5.45 1.81
N ILE A 906 -17.78 5.61 3.14
CA ILE A 906 -18.04 4.53 4.11
C ILE A 906 -19.49 4.02 4.01
N MET A 907 -20.44 4.89 3.63
CA MET A 907 -21.84 4.51 3.46
C MET A 907 -22.05 3.45 2.37
N SER A 908 -22.87 2.43 2.65
CA SER A 908 -23.18 1.40 1.67
C SER A 908 -23.96 1.99 0.48
N LYS A 909 -24.00 1.24 -0.64
CA LYS A 909 -24.81 1.61 -1.82
C LYS A 909 -26.30 1.73 -1.45
N GLN A 910 -26.79 0.82 -0.59
CA GLN A 910 -28.14 0.82 -0.02
C GLN A 910 -28.44 2.11 0.78
N ASP A 911 -27.48 2.57 1.59
CA ASP A 911 -27.66 3.78 2.42
C ASP A 911 -27.64 5.06 1.57
N ARG A 912 -26.84 5.09 0.49
CA ARG A 912 -26.84 6.18 -0.49
C ARG A 912 -28.15 6.24 -1.27
N GLU A 913 -28.69 5.10 -1.68
CA GLU A 913 -30.01 5.00 -2.31
C GLU A 913 -31.13 5.45 -1.35
N ASN A 914 -31.14 4.97 -0.11
CA ASN A 914 -32.09 5.43 0.92
C ASN A 914 -31.98 6.92 1.24
N ARG A 915 -30.75 7.48 1.31
CA ARG A 915 -30.54 8.92 1.58
C ARG A 915 -31.01 9.79 0.40
N ASN A 916 -30.80 9.34 -0.85
CA ASN A 916 -31.32 10.01 -2.04
C ASN A 916 -32.84 9.89 -2.18
N TRP A 917 -33.40 8.71 -1.86
CA TRP A 917 -34.86 8.50 -1.81
C TRP A 917 -35.51 9.44 -0.79
N ASN A 918 -34.95 9.53 0.42
CA ASN A 918 -35.41 10.48 1.45
C ASN A 918 -35.28 11.96 1.04
N LYS A 919 -34.23 12.34 0.29
CA LYS A 919 -34.11 13.69 -0.29
C LYS A 919 -35.20 13.97 -1.32
N GLN A 920 -35.46 13.04 -2.25
CA GLN A 920 -36.55 13.16 -3.22
C GLN A 920 -37.93 13.18 -2.54
N PHE A 921 -38.12 12.40 -1.48
CA PHE A 921 -39.37 12.36 -0.72
C PHE A 921 -39.62 13.70 0.01
N LYS A 922 -38.59 14.29 0.65
CA LYS A 922 -38.69 15.62 1.25
C LYS A 922 -38.92 16.73 0.21
N ALA A 923 -38.27 16.66 -0.96
CA ALA A 923 -38.53 17.60 -2.05
C ALA A 923 -39.97 17.51 -2.57
N LYS A 924 -40.52 16.29 -2.75
CA LYS A 924 -41.93 16.07 -3.12
C LYS A 924 -42.92 16.48 -2.02
N ALA A 925 -42.55 16.35 -0.74
CA ALA A 925 -43.37 16.81 0.38
C ALA A 925 -43.48 18.34 0.43
N ASN A 926 -42.37 19.06 0.21
CA ASN A 926 -42.36 20.52 0.14
C ASN A 926 -43.10 21.06 -1.09
N LEU A 927 -43.13 20.31 -2.20
CA LEU A 927 -43.97 20.66 -3.36
C LEU A 927 -45.47 20.45 -3.12
N ARG A 928 -45.87 19.52 -2.23
CA ARG A 928 -47.29 19.30 -1.88
C ARG A 928 -47.85 20.35 -0.91
N THR A 929 -47.01 21.07 -0.17
CA THR A 929 -47.43 22.16 0.73
C THR A 929 -47.68 23.49 0.01
N LEU A 930 -47.34 23.60 -1.27
CA LEU A 930 -47.55 24.82 -2.09
C LEU A 930 -48.77 24.75 -3.03
N VAL A 931 -49.55 23.66 -3.02
CA VAL A 931 -50.66 23.44 -3.97
C VAL A 931 -51.98 23.10 -3.25
N ASN A 932 -52.23 23.69 -2.08
CA ASN A 932 -53.51 23.52 -1.38
C ASN A 932 -53.90 24.76 -0.56
N PRO A 933 -54.60 25.75 -1.15
CA PRO A 933 -55.15 26.87 -0.42
C PRO A 933 -56.45 26.45 0.30
N GLN A 934 -56.44 26.38 1.63
CA GLN A 934 -57.69 26.41 2.39
C GLN A 934 -58.14 27.86 2.64
N PRO A 935 -59.45 28.15 2.66
CA PRO A 935 -59.95 29.52 2.77
C PRO A 935 -59.84 30.03 4.21
N ARG A 936 -59.39 31.28 4.39
CA ARG A 936 -59.64 32.03 5.62
C ARG A 936 -61.12 32.42 5.67
N ILE A 937 -61.75 32.15 6.79
CA ILE A 937 -62.99 32.81 7.21
C ILE A 937 -62.57 33.90 8.20
N GLU A 938 -62.97 35.13 7.94
CA GLU A 938 -62.81 36.25 8.85
C GLU A 938 -63.87 36.16 9.97
N GLN A 939 -63.45 36.38 11.22
CA GLN A 939 -64.30 36.98 12.24
C GLN A 939 -63.43 37.90 13.10
N ASP A 940 -63.88 39.14 13.24
CA ASP A 940 -63.23 40.22 14.00
C ASP A 940 -63.31 40.00 15.52
N GLY A 941 -62.36 40.59 16.25
CA GLY A 941 -62.27 40.60 17.71
C GLY A 941 -61.00 41.25 18.22
#